data_AF-A0A661QBS7-F1
#
_entry.id   AF-A0A661QBS7-F1
#
_cell.length_a   1.000
_cell.length_b   1.000
_cell.length_c   1.000
_cell.angle_alpha   90.00
_cell.angle_beta   90.00
_cell.angle_gamma   90.00
#
_symmetry.space_group_name_H-M   'P 1'
#
loop_
_entity.id
_entity.type
_entity.pdbx_description
1 polymer ?
#
loop_
_entity_poly.entity_id
_entity_poly.type
_entity_poly.pdbx_seq_one_letter_code
_entity_poly.pdbx_strand_id
1 'polypeptide(L)'
;MNLAHQFRDNCGFGLLANIHNKPSHQLLQDSIKALSRMMHRGAIAADGKSGDGSGLLCSMPTRFMRKVAEENGISLPKQFAVATLFLSNPEKQLQTFQERCEKNDLGILLTRVVPLNTDALGEYALQKLPKIVQLFVVPSALVATHRFDALIYLTRKEVEHQWRQDPDFYIAGFSRTLVSYKGLVMPTYIEKLFPDLQSEDFEISFAMFHQRFSTNTLPQWKLAQPLRVIAHNGEINSIKGNRFKALNKFTHAQSPIFSAAELERILPILEDGVSDSANLDNMVEFLLANGVDFFKAIRSLIPPARHNVAHMPAKLRAFYEYTSAAFEPWDGPAAVSLTNGRYIGCVLDRNGLRPAKYIITTDDRLLISSEYGVLSTPAEMVRKRGRLQSGEMIAADLKQGKIFYSADIDRYLMESQPYNHWLTEHTYYLQEFIERQFEDLSDYRYPELNKLQRYHNITSEIINLVIRPMMKEGKEPVGSMGDDSPIAAFSDQQRNFSDFFKQKFAQVTNPPIDPLREKAVMSTTIGFGGIDNPLLETKDRAKRLKSISPILSYDIFQALLSFGNPELPRYEACYKHQSFDTGFTQNLQHALEQLGEKVVAAVRDNGIRVVILDDRVLSAKQKLIPMAMALGYINQQLFLTKQRQHVTLVACTGEVLEPHSAAVLVGYGSVAIYPWLLYASGLELCEKQNLSAKEIRHSLNNIYAALTKGILKIMSKMGISTVSSYRNSALFDVIGLSEHLVETCFKGSAALLPGLDFIDLEKQIEKTHHKLFFESFMQPVYPLEIGGFYRDTPGFEYHDFNSQIVTQLHRFAETCSREEYLKFREMIVGRGTRFIRDALTFSSPNPPISLDKVEPVEMITCRFDSAAMSLGALSPEAHEALAEAMNQLGGSSNCGEGGEDAARFKTVRNSKIKQIASGRFGVTPGYLRSAKEIQIKLAQGAKPGEGGQLPGEKVTELIATLRFTVPGVTLISPPPHHDIYSIEDLAQLVFDLKQLNPDATISVKLVSTEGVGTIAAGVAKAYADKIIVS
;
A
#
# COMPACT_ATOMS: atom_id res chain seq x y z
N MET A 1 3.54 18.81 6.74
CA MET A 1 3.67 17.49 7.41
C MET A 1 5.15 17.11 7.43
N ASN A 2 5.74 16.78 8.59
CA ASN A 2 7.12 16.29 8.62
C ASN A 2 7.14 14.80 8.19
N LEU A 3 7.77 14.54 7.04
CA LEU A 3 7.80 13.23 6.36
C LEU A 3 8.52 12.14 7.18
N ALA A 4 9.32 12.52 8.20
CA ALA A 4 9.99 11.60 9.11
C ALA A 4 9.03 10.81 10.04
N HIS A 5 7.73 11.16 10.07
CA HIS A 5 6.73 10.56 10.96
C HIS A 5 5.88 9.44 10.33
N GLN A 6 6.21 8.91 9.14
CA GLN A 6 5.50 7.73 8.59
C GLN A 6 6.07 6.43 9.16
N PHE A 7 5.33 5.77 10.04
CA PHE A 7 5.78 4.57 10.78
C PHE A 7 5.41 3.26 10.06
N ARG A 8 6.37 2.35 9.91
CA ARG A 8 6.21 0.98 9.37
C ARG A 8 6.85 -0.04 10.32
N ASP A 9 6.27 -1.23 10.45
CA ASP A 9 6.57 -2.19 11.53
C ASP A 9 6.92 -3.61 11.01
N ASN A 10 8.18 -3.90 10.67
CA ASN A 10 8.60 -5.26 10.31
C ASN A 10 9.42 -5.89 11.42
N CYS A 11 9.30 -7.22 11.67
CA CYS A 11 10.21 -7.93 12.60
C CYS A 11 9.99 -9.42 12.93
N GLY A 12 10.62 -9.93 14.00
CA GLY A 12 10.28 -11.18 14.70
C GLY A 12 9.15 -11.05 15.73
N PHE A 13 8.20 -11.98 15.69
CA PHE A 13 7.08 -12.10 16.62
C PHE A 13 6.88 -13.54 17.08
N GLY A 14 6.13 -13.71 18.16
CA GLY A 14 5.61 -15.01 18.55
C GLY A 14 4.60 -14.97 19.69
N LEU A 15 4.13 -16.17 20.01
CA LEU A 15 3.14 -16.49 21.04
C LEU A 15 3.58 -17.79 21.71
N LEU A 16 3.67 -17.78 23.03
CA LEU A 16 3.85 -18.99 23.83
C LEU A 16 2.70 -19.12 24.82
N ALA A 17 2.09 -20.29 24.90
CA ALA A 17 0.96 -20.52 25.79
C ALA A 17 0.91 -21.95 26.34
N ASN A 18 0.34 -22.10 27.54
CA ASN A 18 -0.18 -23.36 28.03
C ASN A 18 -1.64 -23.50 27.57
N ILE A 19 -1.97 -24.57 26.84
CA ILE A 19 -3.27 -24.74 26.19
C ILE A 19 -4.42 -24.81 27.23
N HIS A 20 -4.15 -25.29 28.45
CA HIS A 20 -5.12 -25.41 29.53
C HIS A 20 -5.13 -24.19 30.48
N ASN A 21 -4.56 -23.07 30.05
CA ASN A 21 -4.51 -21.82 30.82
C ASN A 21 -3.83 -21.92 32.19
N LYS A 22 -2.89 -22.85 32.36
CA LYS A 22 -2.14 -23.02 33.62
C LYS A 22 -1.02 -21.97 33.70
N PRO A 23 -1.05 -21.05 34.69
CA PRO A 23 -0.01 -20.05 34.83
C PRO A 23 1.30 -20.64 35.37
N SER A 24 2.44 -20.15 34.90
CA SER A 24 3.77 -20.52 35.39
C SER A 24 4.79 -19.42 35.12
N HIS A 25 5.73 -19.22 36.04
CA HIS A 25 6.86 -18.32 35.82
C HIS A 25 7.84 -18.85 34.77
N GLN A 26 7.99 -20.17 34.62
CA GLN A 26 8.83 -20.77 33.57
C GLN A 26 8.35 -20.36 32.16
N LEU A 27 7.03 -20.20 31.98
CA LEU A 27 6.46 -19.76 30.71
C LEU A 27 6.90 -18.33 30.35
N LEU A 28 7.00 -17.45 31.35
CA LEU A 28 7.55 -16.10 31.17
C LEU A 28 9.02 -16.17 30.75
N GLN A 29 9.84 -16.92 31.50
CA GLN A 29 11.27 -17.06 31.21
C GLN A 29 11.53 -17.59 29.80
N ASP A 30 10.76 -18.61 29.38
CA ASP A 30 10.82 -19.15 28.03
C ASP A 30 10.35 -18.13 26.97
N SER A 31 9.37 -17.29 27.28
CA SER A 31 8.93 -16.22 26.37
C SER A 31 10.00 -15.15 26.19
N ILE A 32 10.67 -14.74 27.26
CA ILE A 32 11.80 -13.79 27.23
C ILE A 32 12.98 -14.39 26.46
N LYS A 33 13.28 -15.67 26.67
CA LYS A 33 14.32 -16.39 25.94
C LYS A 33 14.01 -16.47 24.44
N ALA A 34 12.76 -16.76 24.09
CA ALA A 34 12.31 -16.78 22.70
C ALA A 34 12.44 -15.40 22.03
N LEU A 35 12.03 -14.33 22.72
CA LEU A 35 12.20 -12.95 22.28
C LEU A 35 13.68 -12.60 22.07
N SER A 36 14.56 -13.00 23.00
CA SER A 36 16.01 -12.76 22.93
C SER A 36 16.69 -13.45 21.75
N ARG A 37 16.20 -14.61 21.31
CA ARG A 37 16.76 -15.32 20.14
C ARG A 37 16.30 -14.78 18.79
N MET A 38 15.49 -13.73 18.75
CA MET A 38 15.08 -13.04 17.51
C MET A 38 15.86 -11.75 17.25
N MET A 39 16.90 -11.44 18.05
CA MET A 39 17.68 -10.21 17.91
C MET A 39 18.34 -10.06 16.53
N HIS A 40 18.71 -11.15 15.85
CA HIS A 40 19.30 -11.10 14.50
C HIS A 40 18.34 -10.55 13.44
N ARG A 41 17.04 -10.47 13.74
CA ARG A 41 16.01 -9.88 12.87
C ARG A 41 15.70 -8.41 13.19
N GLY A 42 16.40 -7.80 14.14
CA GLY A 42 16.24 -6.41 14.55
C GLY A 42 17.45 -5.56 14.21
N ALA A 43 17.27 -4.25 14.15
CA ALA A 43 18.39 -3.31 14.08
C ALA A 43 19.00 -3.11 15.48
N ILE A 44 20.33 -3.13 15.56
CA ILE A 44 21.08 -2.89 16.79
C ILE A 44 21.71 -1.49 16.66
N ALA A 45 21.47 -0.62 17.64
CA ALA A 45 22.14 0.67 17.68
C ALA A 45 23.63 0.50 18.06
N ALA A 46 24.46 1.49 17.73
CA ALA A 46 25.90 1.45 18.01
C ALA A 46 26.24 1.31 19.51
N ASP A 47 25.32 1.67 20.41
CA ASP A 47 25.47 1.53 21.86
C ASP A 47 25.25 0.10 22.39
N GLY A 48 24.80 -0.83 21.55
CA GLY A 48 24.52 -2.23 21.90
C GLY A 48 23.35 -2.45 22.88
N LYS A 49 22.67 -1.39 23.32
CA LYS A 49 21.57 -1.44 24.30
C LYS A 49 20.24 -0.94 23.73
N SER A 50 20.29 0.07 22.86
CA SER A 50 19.13 0.65 22.23
C SER A 50 18.67 -0.22 21.06
N GLY A 51 17.37 -0.50 21.03
CA GLY A 51 16.68 -1.13 19.91
C GLY A 51 15.43 -0.34 19.52
N ASP A 52 14.85 -0.66 18.36
CA ASP A 52 13.66 0.05 17.85
C ASP A 52 12.37 -0.22 18.64
N GLY A 53 12.41 -1.17 19.58
CA GLY A 53 11.33 -1.49 20.51
C GLY A 53 11.17 -3.00 20.69
N SER A 54 10.94 -3.44 21.93
CA SER A 54 10.59 -4.83 22.26
C SER A 54 9.55 -4.88 23.37
N GLY A 55 8.83 -5.99 23.47
CA GLY A 55 7.77 -6.11 24.45
C GLY A 55 7.14 -7.50 24.60
N LEU A 56 6.37 -7.61 25.67
CA LEU A 56 5.54 -8.75 26.06
C LEU A 56 4.12 -8.26 26.34
N LEU A 57 3.13 -9.00 25.84
CA LEU A 57 1.73 -8.90 26.27
C LEU A 57 1.38 -10.22 26.93
N CYS A 58 1.22 -10.17 28.24
CA CYS A 58 1.06 -11.34 29.09
C CYS A 58 -0.40 -11.51 29.50
N SER A 59 -0.83 -12.74 29.72
CA SER A 59 -2.00 -13.01 30.57
C SER A 59 -1.81 -12.35 31.94
N MET A 60 -2.87 -11.84 32.55
CA MET A 60 -2.81 -11.13 33.83
C MET A 60 -2.14 -11.97 34.94
N PRO A 61 -0.97 -11.57 35.48
CA PRO A 61 -0.28 -12.27 36.55
C PRO A 61 -0.97 -11.98 37.89
N THR A 62 -2.14 -12.59 38.10
CA THR A 62 -3.05 -12.23 39.19
C THR A 62 -2.42 -12.38 40.57
N ARG A 63 -1.56 -13.39 40.76
CA ARG A 63 -0.85 -13.63 42.02
C ARG A 63 0.08 -12.46 42.36
N PHE A 64 0.94 -12.07 41.42
CA PHE A 64 1.79 -10.88 41.54
C PHE A 64 0.98 -9.60 41.77
N MET A 65 -0.06 -9.36 40.97
CA MET A 65 -0.90 -8.15 41.08
C MET A 65 -1.59 -8.03 42.45
N ARG A 66 -2.04 -9.15 43.02
CA ARG A 66 -2.62 -9.19 44.37
C ARG A 66 -1.59 -8.92 45.45
N LYS A 67 -0.44 -9.58 45.38
CA LYS A 67 0.68 -9.36 46.31
C LYS A 67 1.09 -7.89 46.35
N VAL A 68 1.27 -7.27 45.18
CA VAL A 68 1.61 -5.85 45.06
C VAL A 68 0.54 -4.95 45.69
N ALA A 69 -0.74 -5.27 45.52
CA ALA A 69 -1.80 -4.50 46.16
C ALA A 69 -1.82 -4.69 47.70
N GLU A 70 -1.61 -5.91 48.18
CA GLU A 70 -1.54 -6.24 49.60
C GLU A 70 -0.35 -5.54 50.29
N GLU A 71 0.81 -5.47 49.64
CA GLU A 71 1.98 -4.70 50.08
C GLU A 71 1.68 -3.20 50.23
N ASN A 72 0.67 -2.69 49.52
CA ASN A 72 0.17 -1.32 49.62
C ASN A 72 -1.09 -1.20 50.50
N GLY A 73 -1.42 -2.24 51.28
CA GLY A 73 -2.55 -2.25 52.22
C GLY A 73 -3.93 -2.37 51.55
N ILE A 74 -4.00 -2.82 50.30
CA ILE A 74 -5.24 -2.89 49.50
C ILE A 74 -5.56 -4.34 49.15
N SER A 75 -6.80 -4.76 49.43
CA SER A 75 -7.32 -6.05 48.98
C SER A 75 -8.07 -5.91 47.66
N LEU A 76 -7.62 -6.61 46.62
CA LEU A 76 -8.27 -6.58 45.31
C LEU A 76 -9.52 -7.48 45.26
N PRO A 77 -10.64 -7.03 44.68
CA PRO A 77 -11.80 -7.88 44.48
C PRO A 77 -11.53 -8.99 43.45
N LYS A 78 -12.50 -9.91 43.28
CA LYS A 78 -12.41 -10.96 42.25
C LYS A 78 -12.29 -10.40 40.84
N GLN A 79 -12.95 -9.27 40.60
CA GLN A 79 -12.98 -8.57 39.31
C GLN A 79 -12.21 -7.25 39.41
N PHE A 80 -11.04 -7.18 38.78
CA PHE A 80 -10.24 -5.96 38.69
C PHE A 80 -9.56 -5.88 37.32
N ALA A 81 -9.24 -4.67 36.89
CA ALA A 81 -8.48 -4.38 35.68
C ALA A 81 -7.19 -3.64 36.04
N VAL A 82 -6.17 -3.76 35.18
CA VAL A 82 -4.95 -2.97 35.29
C VAL A 82 -4.81 -2.11 34.03
N ALA A 83 -4.64 -0.81 34.23
CA ALA A 83 -4.32 0.14 33.17
C ALA A 83 -2.84 0.49 33.24
N THR A 84 -2.07 0.25 32.17
CA THR A 84 -0.66 0.64 32.06
C THR A 84 -0.54 1.89 31.19
N LEU A 85 -0.13 3.00 31.78
CA LEU A 85 -0.08 4.32 31.15
C LEU A 85 1.38 4.79 31.03
N PHE A 86 1.69 5.40 29.89
CA PHE A 86 2.89 6.17 29.64
C PHE A 86 2.51 7.65 29.67
N LEU A 87 3.10 8.38 30.61
CA LEU A 87 2.71 9.74 30.94
C LEU A 87 3.86 10.72 30.65
N SER A 88 3.51 11.82 29.99
CA SER A 88 4.37 12.99 29.75
C SER A 88 4.10 14.09 30.78
N ASN A 89 2.86 14.21 31.25
CA ASN A 89 2.44 15.13 32.31
C ASN A 89 1.59 14.36 33.36
N PRO A 90 2.24 13.67 34.31
CA PRO A 90 1.56 12.73 35.20
C PRO A 90 0.42 13.35 36.00
N GLU A 91 0.56 14.58 36.50
CA GLU A 91 -0.46 15.22 37.34
C GLU A 91 -1.78 15.40 36.58
N LYS A 92 -1.75 16.06 35.43
CA LYS A 92 -2.96 16.34 34.64
C LYS A 92 -3.55 15.08 34.01
N GLN A 93 -2.69 14.19 33.52
CA GLN A 93 -3.13 13.00 32.80
C GLN A 93 -3.74 11.95 33.74
N LEU A 94 -3.19 11.76 34.94
CA LEU A 94 -3.78 10.88 35.95
C LEU A 94 -5.11 11.44 36.46
N GLN A 95 -5.19 12.75 36.72
CA GLN A 95 -6.44 13.39 37.11
C GLN A 95 -7.52 13.18 36.05
N THR A 96 -7.21 13.41 34.78
CA THR A 96 -8.14 13.19 33.67
C THR A 96 -8.60 11.72 33.62
N PHE A 97 -7.68 10.78 33.79
CA PHE A 97 -8.00 9.36 33.78
C PHE A 97 -8.95 8.98 34.92
N GLN A 98 -8.71 9.51 36.13
CA GLN A 98 -9.58 9.33 37.29
C GLN A 98 -10.97 9.90 37.05
N GLU A 99 -11.07 11.14 36.56
CA GLU A 99 -12.36 11.77 36.26
C GLU A 99 -13.17 10.98 35.23
N ARG A 100 -12.52 10.38 34.22
CA ARG A 100 -13.19 9.53 33.23
C ARG A 100 -13.60 8.17 33.79
N CYS A 101 -12.79 7.58 34.67
CA CYS A 101 -13.18 6.37 35.39
C CYS A 101 -14.45 6.62 36.21
N GLU A 102 -14.46 7.68 37.04
CA GLU A 102 -15.59 8.02 37.90
C GLU A 102 -16.86 8.29 37.09
N LYS A 103 -16.75 9.02 35.96
CA LYS A 103 -17.88 9.28 35.05
C LYS A 103 -18.48 8.03 34.40
N ASN A 104 -17.69 6.96 34.25
CA ASN A 104 -18.12 5.70 33.65
C ASN A 104 -18.33 4.61 34.71
N ASP A 105 -18.61 4.98 35.96
CA ASP A 105 -18.88 4.08 37.09
C ASP A 105 -17.73 3.10 37.41
N LEU A 106 -16.48 3.54 37.21
CA LEU A 106 -15.26 2.81 37.55
C LEU A 106 -14.52 3.53 38.69
N GLY A 107 -13.91 2.76 39.59
CA GLY A 107 -13.13 3.24 40.73
C GLY A 107 -11.68 2.80 40.65
N ILE A 108 -10.75 3.67 41.05
CA ILE A 108 -9.32 3.35 41.13
C ILE A 108 -8.98 3.03 42.59
N LEU A 109 -8.46 1.81 42.83
CA LEU A 109 -8.04 1.40 44.17
C LEU A 109 -6.58 1.73 44.45
N LEU A 110 -5.70 1.49 43.48
CA LEU A 110 -4.26 1.68 43.63
C LEU A 110 -3.67 2.32 42.38
N THR A 111 -2.81 3.31 42.59
CA THR A 111 -1.94 3.89 41.56
C THR A 111 -0.50 3.53 41.90
N ARG A 112 0.14 2.72 41.06
CA ARG A 112 1.48 2.19 41.25
C ARG A 112 2.43 2.74 40.19
N VAL A 113 3.54 3.35 40.60
CA VAL A 113 4.65 3.62 39.69
C VAL A 113 5.38 2.31 39.42
N VAL A 114 5.53 1.95 38.14
CA VAL A 114 6.22 0.71 37.77
C VAL A 114 7.72 0.86 38.07
N PRO A 115 8.36 -0.07 38.80
CA PRO A 115 9.79 -0.02 39.05
C PRO A 115 10.55 -0.24 37.74
N LEU A 116 11.57 0.58 37.48
CA LEU A 116 12.39 0.53 36.28
C LEU A 116 13.86 0.56 36.63
N ASN A 117 14.66 -0.27 35.97
CA ASN A 117 16.13 -0.17 35.99
C ASN A 117 16.61 0.53 34.72
N THR A 118 16.95 1.82 34.84
CA THR A 118 17.36 2.65 33.71
C THR A 118 18.73 2.29 33.13
N ASP A 119 19.57 1.52 33.83
CA ASP A 119 20.90 1.08 33.34
C ASP A 119 20.80 0.13 32.12
N ALA A 120 19.60 -0.44 31.92
CA ALA A 120 19.25 -1.27 30.77
C ALA A 120 19.03 -0.45 29.48
N LEU A 121 18.83 0.86 29.59
CA LEU A 121 18.54 1.74 28.46
C LEU A 121 19.82 2.36 27.89
N GLY A 122 19.83 2.60 26.58
CA GLY A 122 20.78 3.52 25.96
C GLY A 122 20.33 4.98 26.11
N GLU A 123 21.22 5.90 25.73
CA GLU A 123 21.04 7.33 25.98
C GLU A 123 19.76 7.89 25.33
N TYR A 124 19.51 7.54 24.06
CA TYR A 124 18.33 8.01 23.34
C TYR A 124 17.03 7.48 23.97
N ALA A 125 16.99 6.19 24.32
CA ALA A 125 15.81 5.58 24.93
C ALA A 125 15.51 6.21 26.31
N LEU A 126 16.56 6.53 27.08
CA LEU A 126 16.47 7.19 28.37
C LEU A 126 15.93 8.61 28.26
N GLN A 127 16.41 9.41 27.30
CA GLN A 127 15.91 10.77 27.04
C GLN A 127 14.41 10.81 26.73
N LYS A 128 13.87 9.72 26.16
CA LYS A 128 12.46 9.59 25.76
C LYS A 128 11.63 8.75 26.73
N LEU A 129 12.19 8.34 27.88
CA LEU A 129 11.51 7.48 28.84
C LEU A 129 10.26 8.17 29.42
N PRO A 130 9.04 7.65 29.19
CA PRO A 130 7.85 8.19 29.83
C PRO A 130 7.77 7.76 31.29
N LYS A 131 6.97 8.46 32.10
CA LYS A 131 6.61 7.95 33.42
C LYS A 131 5.61 6.81 33.25
N ILE A 132 6.01 5.59 33.64
CA ILE A 132 5.16 4.39 33.53
C ILE A 132 4.41 4.14 34.83
N VAL A 133 3.08 4.10 34.75
CA VAL A 133 2.17 3.92 35.90
C VAL A 133 1.16 2.82 35.63
N GLN A 134 0.86 2.01 36.64
CA GLN A 134 -0.21 1.01 36.65
C GLN A 134 -1.34 1.47 37.59
N LEU A 135 -2.57 1.51 37.07
CA LEU A 135 -3.77 1.80 37.88
C LEU A 135 -4.62 0.54 38.01
N PHE A 136 -5.04 0.22 39.23
CA PHE A 136 -5.90 -0.92 39.56
C PHE A 136 -7.34 -0.44 39.64
N VAL A 137 -8.15 -0.84 38.66
CA VAL A 137 -9.50 -0.33 38.45
C VAL A 137 -10.53 -1.41 38.75
N VAL A 138 -11.64 -1.03 39.36
CA VAL A 138 -12.75 -1.90 39.74
C VAL A 138 -14.08 -1.27 39.34
N PRO A 139 -15.15 -2.05 39.11
CA PRO A 139 -16.47 -1.47 38.90
C PRO A 139 -17.01 -0.88 40.21
N SER A 140 -17.55 0.34 40.16
CA SER A 140 -18.13 1.04 41.32
C SER A 140 -19.63 0.78 41.51
N ALA A 141 -20.28 0.19 40.50
CA ALA A 141 -21.71 -0.10 40.49
C ALA A 141 -22.04 -1.53 40.00
N LEU A 142 -23.24 -2.02 40.33
CA LEU A 142 -23.70 -3.34 39.89
C LEU A 142 -23.81 -3.44 38.37
N VAL A 143 -24.36 -2.41 37.72
CA VAL A 143 -24.44 -2.33 36.25
C VAL A 143 -23.04 -2.35 35.62
N ALA A 144 -22.10 -1.61 36.22
CA ALA A 144 -20.72 -1.58 35.79
C ALA A 144 -20.03 -2.95 35.90
N THR A 145 -20.44 -3.78 36.86
CA THR A 145 -19.91 -5.15 37.02
C THR A 145 -20.26 -6.05 35.82
N HIS A 146 -21.45 -5.89 35.23
CA HIS A 146 -21.87 -6.65 34.05
C HIS A 146 -21.27 -6.11 32.74
N ARG A 147 -21.05 -4.80 32.66
CA ARG A 147 -20.51 -4.11 31.46
C ARG A 147 -19.03 -3.77 31.58
N PHE A 148 -18.29 -4.41 32.49
CA PHE A 148 -16.97 -3.93 32.91
C PHE A 148 -15.98 -3.81 31.74
N ASP A 149 -15.88 -4.82 30.87
CA ASP A 149 -15.00 -4.77 29.69
C ASP A 149 -15.38 -3.63 28.72
N ALA A 150 -16.68 -3.38 28.52
CA ALA A 150 -17.17 -2.30 27.66
C ALA A 150 -16.85 -0.92 28.26
N LEU A 151 -17.01 -0.74 29.57
CA LEU A 151 -16.70 0.51 30.26
C LEU A 151 -15.19 0.79 30.30
N ILE A 152 -14.36 -0.25 30.45
CA ILE A 152 -12.90 -0.13 30.32
C ILE A 152 -12.54 0.41 28.93
N TYR A 153 -13.09 -0.18 27.88
CA TYR A 153 -12.85 0.25 26.50
C TYR A 153 -13.32 1.69 26.25
N LEU A 154 -14.53 2.04 26.70
CA LEU A 154 -15.09 3.39 26.62
C LEU A 154 -14.19 4.42 27.31
N THR A 155 -13.85 4.19 28.58
CA THR A 155 -12.98 5.08 29.36
C THR A 155 -11.63 5.26 28.68
N ARG A 156 -11.02 4.18 28.18
CA ARG A 156 -9.76 4.26 27.45
C ARG A 156 -9.87 5.18 26.23
N LYS A 157 -10.89 4.98 25.38
CA LYS A 157 -11.09 5.79 24.17
C LYS A 157 -11.34 7.27 24.49
N GLU A 158 -12.12 7.56 25.53
CA GLU A 158 -12.35 8.95 25.96
C GLU A 158 -11.05 9.64 26.43
N VAL A 159 -10.21 8.93 27.18
CA VAL A 159 -8.91 9.47 27.63
C VAL A 159 -7.94 9.64 26.45
N GLU A 160 -7.89 8.68 25.53
CA GLU A 160 -7.07 8.77 24.31
C GLU A 160 -7.48 9.98 23.45
N HIS A 161 -8.78 10.21 23.26
CA HIS A 161 -9.27 11.37 22.50
C HIS A 161 -8.91 12.69 23.16
N GLN A 162 -9.00 12.77 24.50
CA GLN A 162 -8.65 13.96 25.26
C GLN A 162 -7.18 14.35 25.07
N TRP A 163 -6.28 13.37 25.00
CA TRP A 163 -4.83 13.56 24.93
C TRP A 163 -4.22 13.25 23.56
N ARG A 164 -5.03 13.12 22.51
CA ARG A 164 -4.58 12.72 21.16
C ARG A 164 -3.47 13.61 20.58
N GLN A 165 -3.43 14.89 20.95
CA GLN A 165 -2.42 15.84 20.47
C GLN A 165 -1.08 15.71 21.21
N ASP A 166 -1.04 15.00 22.33
CA ASP A 166 0.20 14.75 23.06
C ASP A 166 0.91 13.53 22.44
N PRO A 167 2.10 13.71 21.82
CA PRO A 167 2.80 12.64 21.14
C PRO A 167 3.37 11.58 22.10
N ASP A 168 3.55 11.92 23.38
CA ASP A 168 4.23 11.08 24.37
C ASP A 168 3.26 10.39 25.34
N PHE A 169 2.00 10.83 25.40
CA PHE A 169 0.93 10.13 26.12
C PHE A 169 0.50 8.85 25.39
N TYR A 170 0.38 7.74 26.14
CA TYR A 170 -0.08 6.48 25.57
C TYR A 170 -0.63 5.51 26.63
N ILE A 171 -1.74 4.83 26.32
CA ILE A 171 -2.29 3.74 27.13
C ILE A 171 -1.85 2.40 26.52
N ALA A 172 -0.85 1.76 27.15
CA ALA A 172 -0.24 0.52 26.66
C ALA A 172 -1.17 -0.69 26.75
N GLY A 173 -2.02 -0.71 27.77
CA GLY A 173 -3.10 -1.68 27.89
C GLY A 173 -4.02 -1.27 29.03
N PHE A 174 -5.30 -1.60 28.91
CA PHE A 174 -6.27 -1.44 29.97
C PHE A 174 -7.22 -2.64 29.91
N SER A 175 -6.97 -3.64 30.77
CA SER A 175 -7.63 -4.95 30.66
C SER A 175 -7.70 -5.67 32.00
N ARG A 176 -8.68 -6.58 32.12
CA ARG A 176 -8.80 -7.56 33.22
C ARG A 176 -7.96 -8.81 33.02
N THR A 177 -7.65 -9.14 31.76
CA THR A 177 -7.06 -10.42 31.37
C THR A 177 -5.63 -10.29 30.85
N LEU A 178 -5.18 -9.07 30.55
CA LEU A 178 -3.90 -8.80 29.90
C LEU A 178 -3.14 -7.68 30.61
N VAL A 179 -1.80 -7.76 30.57
CA VAL A 179 -0.90 -6.66 30.96
C VAL A 179 0.25 -6.56 29.96
N SER A 180 0.65 -5.33 29.60
CA SER A 180 1.72 -5.06 28.64
C SER A 180 2.98 -4.54 29.34
N TYR A 181 4.12 -5.14 29.01
CA TYR A 181 5.46 -4.70 29.40
C TYR A 181 6.29 -4.51 28.14
N LYS A 182 6.54 -3.25 27.75
CA LYS A 182 7.22 -2.92 26.49
C LYS A 182 8.02 -1.63 26.60
N GLY A 183 9.04 -1.49 25.77
CA GLY A 183 9.88 -0.29 25.76
C GLY A 183 10.90 -0.25 24.63
N LEU A 184 11.65 0.85 24.57
CA LEU A 184 12.76 1.04 23.63
C LEU A 184 14.03 0.37 24.15
N VAL A 185 14.02 -0.96 24.17
CA VAL A 185 15.09 -1.77 24.75
C VAL A 185 15.31 -3.01 23.90
N MET A 186 16.55 -3.50 23.86
CA MET A 186 16.87 -4.78 23.26
C MET A 186 16.19 -5.94 24.02
N PRO A 187 15.78 -7.03 23.34
CA PRO A 187 15.18 -8.22 23.94
C PRO A 187 15.89 -8.76 25.19
N THR A 188 17.22 -8.79 25.16
CA THR A 188 18.06 -9.31 26.26
C THR A 188 18.05 -8.45 27.52
N TYR A 189 17.58 -7.21 27.41
CA TYR A 189 17.57 -6.24 28.50
C TYR A 189 16.16 -5.98 29.04
N ILE A 190 15.11 -6.58 28.47
CA ILE A 190 13.72 -6.33 28.91
C ILE A 190 13.47 -6.77 30.36
N GLU A 191 14.01 -7.92 30.74
CA GLU A 191 13.94 -8.46 32.11
C GLU A 191 14.73 -7.59 33.08
N LYS A 192 15.84 -7.00 32.63
CA LYS A 192 16.61 -6.04 33.44
C LYS A 192 15.83 -4.74 33.62
N LEU A 193 15.24 -4.20 32.55
CA LEU A 193 14.48 -2.94 32.56
C LEU A 193 13.28 -3.01 33.51
N PHE A 194 12.55 -4.13 33.52
CA PHE A 194 11.36 -4.34 34.35
C PHE A 194 11.63 -5.40 35.43
N PRO A 195 12.06 -5.02 36.64
CA PRO A 195 12.30 -5.94 37.75
C PRO A 195 11.09 -6.82 38.11
N ASP A 196 9.87 -6.37 37.82
CA ASP A 196 8.64 -7.17 37.98
C ASP A 196 8.74 -8.55 37.31
N LEU A 197 9.40 -8.63 36.14
CA LEU A 197 9.53 -9.86 35.36
C LEU A 197 10.46 -10.90 36.02
N GLN A 198 11.25 -10.49 37.01
CA GLN A 198 12.15 -11.37 37.77
C GLN A 198 11.47 -12.01 38.99
N SER A 199 10.25 -11.57 39.33
CA SER A 199 9.52 -12.09 40.48
C SER A 199 8.94 -13.48 40.18
N GLU A 200 9.21 -14.46 41.05
CA GLU A 200 8.63 -15.81 40.94
C GLU A 200 7.09 -15.81 41.02
N ASP A 201 6.49 -14.82 41.69
CA ASP A 201 5.03 -14.67 41.77
C ASP A 201 4.43 -14.15 40.44
N PHE A 202 5.26 -13.70 39.50
CA PHE A 202 4.85 -13.30 38.16
C PHE A 202 4.63 -14.54 37.28
N GLU A 203 3.51 -15.22 37.53
CA GLU A 203 3.10 -16.42 36.80
C GLU A 203 2.09 -16.07 35.70
N ILE A 204 2.33 -16.54 34.48
CA ILE A 204 1.49 -16.27 33.30
C ILE A 204 1.13 -17.57 32.57
N SER A 205 -0.05 -17.63 31.96
CA SER A 205 -0.49 -18.79 31.17
C SER A 205 -0.16 -18.64 29.69
N PHE A 206 0.01 -17.42 29.20
CA PHE A 206 0.53 -17.13 27.87
C PHE A 206 1.22 -15.77 27.81
N ALA A 207 2.10 -15.61 26.82
CA ALA A 207 2.66 -14.33 26.40
C ALA A 207 2.74 -14.25 24.88
N MET A 208 2.37 -13.10 24.36
CA MET A 208 2.75 -12.64 23.03
C MET A 208 4.01 -11.80 23.16
N PHE A 209 4.95 -11.97 22.25
CA PHE A 209 6.22 -11.22 22.27
C PHE A 209 6.55 -10.71 20.88
N HIS A 210 7.22 -9.56 20.84
CA HIS A 210 7.57 -8.90 19.60
C HIS A 210 8.84 -8.07 19.77
N GLN A 211 9.74 -8.16 18.80
CA GLN A 211 10.87 -7.25 18.58
C GLN A 211 10.50 -6.33 17.42
N ARG A 212 10.91 -5.07 17.32
CA ARG A 212 10.61 -4.19 16.16
C ARG A 212 11.87 -3.88 15.33
N PHE A 213 11.72 -3.73 14.01
CA PHE A 213 12.70 -3.18 13.08
C PHE A 213 12.03 -2.03 12.34
N SER A 214 12.41 -0.82 12.71
CA SER A 214 11.86 0.42 12.17
C SER A 214 12.68 0.89 10.98
N THR A 215 12.03 1.22 9.86
CA THR A 215 12.66 1.96 8.77
C THR A 215 12.88 3.44 9.08
N ASN A 216 12.28 3.95 10.16
CA ASN A 216 12.42 5.33 10.61
C ASN A 216 13.73 5.58 11.37
N THR A 217 14.20 6.83 11.35
CA THR A 217 15.41 7.28 12.05
C THR A 217 15.24 7.47 13.57
N LEU A 218 14.00 7.61 14.09
CA LEU A 218 13.76 7.96 15.51
C LEU A 218 12.73 7.02 16.17
N PRO A 219 13.16 6.10 17.06
CA PRO A 219 12.25 5.20 17.76
C PRO A 219 11.39 5.94 18.81
N GLN A 220 10.18 5.42 19.09
CA GLN A 220 9.24 5.97 20.07
C GLN A 220 8.65 4.85 20.95
N TRP A 221 8.56 5.10 22.26
CA TRP A 221 8.08 4.12 23.25
C TRP A 221 6.68 3.56 22.95
N LYS A 222 5.75 4.42 22.53
CA LYS A 222 4.37 4.00 22.22
C LYS A 222 4.25 3.04 21.04
N LEU A 223 5.22 3.08 20.10
CA LEU A 223 5.24 2.26 18.89
C LEU A 223 5.84 0.87 19.11
N ALA A 224 6.46 0.62 20.27
CA ALA A 224 6.86 -0.73 20.63
C ALA A 224 5.64 -1.66 20.67
N GLN A 225 5.83 -2.91 20.27
CA GLN A 225 4.79 -3.94 20.25
C GLN A 225 5.17 -5.06 21.25
N PRO A 226 4.24 -5.93 21.68
CA PRO A 226 2.84 -6.03 21.27
C PRO A 226 1.95 -4.82 21.60
N LEU A 227 0.82 -4.74 20.91
CA LEU A 227 -0.23 -3.73 21.12
C LEU A 227 -1.24 -4.26 22.16
N ARG A 228 -2.52 -3.90 22.07
CA ARG A 228 -3.51 -4.26 23.10
C ARG A 228 -4.03 -5.69 22.90
N VAL A 229 -4.24 -6.07 21.65
CA VAL A 229 -4.77 -7.39 21.29
C VAL A 229 -3.94 -8.09 20.22
N ILE A 230 -3.08 -7.39 19.48
CA ILE A 230 -2.22 -7.99 18.44
C ILE A 230 -0.72 -7.76 18.64
N ALA A 231 0.06 -8.64 18.02
CA ALA A 231 1.45 -8.41 17.63
C ALA A 231 1.55 -8.69 16.14
N HIS A 232 1.97 -7.70 15.37
CA HIS A 232 1.97 -7.73 13.91
C HIS A 232 3.40 -7.64 13.37
N ASN A 233 3.79 -8.64 12.60
CA ASN A 233 4.99 -8.64 11.78
C ASN A 233 4.60 -8.45 10.32
N GLY A 234 4.91 -7.28 9.75
CA GLY A 234 4.70 -6.98 8.34
C GLY A 234 4.21 -5.55 8.11
N GLU A 235 3.57 -5.30 6.97
CA GLU A 235 3.08 -3.97 6.62
C GLU A 235 1.70 -4.05 5.98
N ILE A 236 0.77 -3.20 6.42
CA ILE A 236 -0.55 -3.06 5.80
C ILE A 236 -0.49 -1.99 4.70
N ASN A 237 -0.22 -2.42 3.47
CA ASN A 237 -0.06 -1.52 2.31
C ASN A 237 -1.37 -0.84 1.87
N SER A 238 -2.53 -1.34 2.30
CA SER A 238 -3.83 -0.74 2.00
C SER A 238 -4.34 0.24 3.08
N ILE A 239 -3.53 0.58 4.08
CA ILE A 239 -3.97 1.28 5.29
C ILE A 239 -4.68 2.61 5.04
N LYS A 240 -4.22 3.43 4.09
CA LYS A 240 -4.85 4.72 3.75
C LYS A 240 -6.32 4.52 3.31
N GLY A 241 -6.55 3.56 2.42
CA GLY A 241 -7.89 3.21 1.95
C GLY A 241 -8.75 2.59 3.04
N ASN A 242 -8.16 1.77 3.92
CA ASN A 242 -8.88 1.18 5.05
C ASN A 242 -9.33 2.25 6.05
N ARG A 243 -8.46 3.22 6.38
CA ARG A 243 -8.78 4.34 7.28
C ARG A 243 -9.95 5.16 6.76
N PHE A 244 -9.86 5.59 5.49
CA PHE A 244 -10.93 6.35 4.85
C PHE A 244 -12.27 5.60 4.94
N LYS A 245 -12.28 4.30 4.65
CA LYS A 245 -13.50 3.49 4.63
C LYS A 245 -14.06 3.24 6.04
N ALA A 246 -13.21 2.90 7.01
CA ALA A 246 -13.63 2.68 8.38
C ALA A 246 -14.26 3.95 9.00
N LEU A 247 -13.67 5.13 8.79
CA LEU A 247 -14.23 6.40 9.26
C LEU A 247 -15.67 6.62 8.77
N ASN A 248 -15.97 6.24 7.51
CA ASN A 248 -17.30 6.38 6.95
C ASN A 248 -18.27 5.29 7.44
N LYS A 249 -17.88 4.01 7.34
CA LYS A 249 -18.77 2.86 7.55
C LYS A 249 -19.35 2.75 8.96
N PHE A 250 -18.63 3.29 9.95
CA PHE A 250 -19.08 3.24 11.35
C PHE A 250 -19.81 4.50 11.79
N THR A 251 -19.95 5.51 10.92
CA THR A 251 -20.57 6.79 11.30
C THR A 251 -22.03 6.62 11.75
N HIS A 252 -22.76 5.65 11.18
CA HIS A 252 -24.13 5.32 11.56
C HIS A 252 -24.27 3.87 12.06
N ALA A 253 -23.18 3.28 12.55
CA ALA A 253 -23.23 1.90 13.07
C ALA A 253 -24.04 1.83 14.35
N GLN A 254 -24.80 0.74 14.52
CA GLN A 254 -25.52 0.44 15.74
C GLN A 254 -24.81 -0.72 16.44
N SER A 255 -24.47 -0.54 17.72
CA SER A 255 -23.82 -1.56 18.51
C SER A 255 -24.83 -2.33 19.35
N PRO A 256 -24.66 -3.66 19.51
CA PRO A 256 -25.42 -4.42 20.49
C PRO A 256 -24.91 -4.20 21.94
N ILE A 257 -23.73 -3.58 22.13
CA ILE A 257 -23.06 -3.42 23.43
C ILE A 257 -23.07 -1.96 23.91
N PHE A 258 -22.84 -1.03 22.99
CA PHE A 258 -22.75 0.41 23.27
C PHE A 258 -24.01 1.14 22.79
N SER A 259 -24.49 2.07 23.60
CA SER A 259 -25.52 3.02 23.19
C SER A 259 -25.01 3.97 22.10
N ALA A 260 -25.91 4.64 21.39
CA ALA A 260 -25.54 5.62 20.37
C ALA A 260 -24.64 6.75 20.92
N ALA A 261 -24.94 7.23 22.14
CA ALA A 261 -24.14 8.26 22.81
C ALA A 261 -22.78 7.75 23.29
N GLU A 262 -22.64 6.47 23.64
CA GLU A 262 -21.33 5.86 23.92
C GLU A 262 -20.50 5.68 22.64
N LEU A 263 -21.12 5.26 21.54
CA LEU A 263 -20.44 5.11 20.24
C LEU A 263 -19.91 6.44 19.71
N GLU A 264 -20.67 7.52 19.83
CA GLU A 264 -20.23 8.85 19.42
C GLU A 264 -18.96 9.29 20.17
N ARG A 265 -18.84 8.94 21.45
CA ARG A 265 -17.65 9.22 22.29
C ARG A 265 -16.47 8.29 21.98
N ILE A 266 -16.72 7.10 21.42
CA ILE A 266 -15.68 6.16 21.00
C ILE A 266 -15.07 6.56 19.65
N LEU A 267 -15.89 7.06 18.72
CA LEU A 267 -15.46 7.43 17.38
C LEU A 267 -14.62 8.73 17.38
N PRO A 268 -13.62 8.86 16.49
CA PRO A 268 -13.17 7.89 15.48
C PRO A 268 -12.25 6.80 16.05
N ILE A 269 -12.38 5.56 15.55
CA ILE A 269 -11.58 4.40 16.00
C ILE A 269 -10.13 4.47 15.52
N LEU A 270 -9.96 4.88 14.26
CA LEU A 270 -8.67 4.93 13.59
C LEU A 270 -8.11 6.35 13.63
N GLU A 271 -6.78 6.43 13.73
CA GLU A 271 -6.07 7.68 13.95
C GLU A 271 -5.03 7.90 12.86
N ASP A 272 -4.85 9.16 12.48
CA ASP A 272 -3.75 9.55 11.62
C ASP A 272 -2.46 9.69 12.43
N GLY A 273 -1.31 9.45 11.81
CA GLY A 273 0.00 9.56 12.46
C GLY A 273 0.38 8.42 13.42
N VAL A 274 -0.44 7.37 13.55
CA VAL A 274 -0.05 6.12 14.23
C VAL A 274 0.33 5.04 13.20
N SER A 275 1.04 3.98 13.64
CA SER A 275 1.46 2.91 12.73
C SER A 275 0.26 2.17 12.14
N ASP A 276 0.51 1.50 11.03
CA ASP A 276 -0.45 0.60 10.38
C ASP A 276 -0.91 -0.53 11.32
N SER A 277 0.02 -1.14 12.05
CA SER A 277 -0.25 -2.14 13.09
C SER A 277 -1.18 -1.61 14.18
N ALA A 278 -0.96 -0.37 14.65
CA ALA A 278 -1.81 0.26 15.65
C ALA A 278 -3.25 0.48 15.16
N ASN A 279 -3.43 0.78 13.87
CA ASN A 279 -4.77 0.89 13.30
C ASN A 279 -5.47 -0.47 13.17
N LEU A 280 -4.72 -1.52 12.81
CA LEU A 280 -5.26 -2.88 12.76
C LEU A 280 -5.69 -3.34 14.16
N ASP A 281 -4.87 -3.08 15.18
CA ASP A 281 -5.18 -3.35 16.60
C ASP A 281 -6.45 -2.63 17.04
N ASN A 282 -6.54 -1.31 16.79
CA ASN A 282 -7.73 -0.52 17.12
C ASN A 282 -9.00 -1.06 16.43
N MET A 283 -8.89 -1.47 15.16
CA MET A 283 -10.02 -2.04 14.43
C MET A 283 -10.46 -3.40 14.99
N VAL A 284 -9.51 -4.31 15.24
CA VAL A 284 -9.78 -5.63 15.82
C VAL A 284 -10.39 -5.48 17.21
N GLU A 285 -9.78 -4.66 18.06
CA GLU A 285 -10.26 -4.38 19.41
C GLU A 285 -11.67 -3.79 19.41
N PHE A 286 -11.95 -2.84 18.50
CA PHE A 286 -13.29 -2.28 18.35
C PHE A 286 -14.33 -3.34 17.97
N LEU A 287 -14.03 -4.22 17.01
CA LEU A 287 -14.94 -5.31 16.63
C LEU A 287 -15.21 -6.24 17.82
N LEU A 288 -14.17 -6.64 18.55
CA LEU A 288 -14.29 -7.51 19.72
C LEU A 288 -15.08 -6.85 20.85
N ALA A 289 -14.83 -5.56 21.13
CA ALA A 289 -15.56 -4.80 22.15
C ALA A 289 -17.06 -4.64 21.81
N ASN A 290 -17.41 -4.68 20.52
CA ASN A 290 -18.80 -4.68 20.04
C ASN A 290 -19.43 -6.07 19.98
N GLY A 291 -18.76 -7.11 20.46
CA GLY A 291 -19.28 -8.48 20.50
C GLY A 291 -19.19 -9.25 19.18
N VAL A 292 -18.42 -8.76 18.20
CA VAL A 292 -18.12 -9.53 17.00
C VAL A 292 -17.27 -10.74 17.38
N ASP A 293 -17.64 -11.92 16.89
CA ASP A 293 -16.92 -13.16 17.16
C ASP A 293 -15.42 -13.05 16.78
N PHE A 294 -14.57 -13.69 17.58
CA PHE A 294 -13.11 -13.62 17.45
C PHE A 294 -12.61 -14.07 16.07
N PHE A 295 -13.11 -15.20 15.55
CA PHE A 295 -12.71 -15.70 14.25
C PHE A 295 -13.29 -14.84 13.13
N LYS A 296 -14.55 -14.41 13.26
CA LYS A 296 -15.19 -13.54 12.27
C LYS A 296 -14.49 -12.19 12.15
N ALA A 297 -14.12 -11.56 13.26
CA ALA A 297 -13.46 -10.26 13.28
C ALA A 297 -12.15 -10.31 12.49
N ILE A 298 -11.24 -11.23 12.83
CA ILE A 298 -9.94 -11.29 12.17
C ILE A 298 -10.04 -11.78 10.71
N ARG A 299 -10.93 -12.75 10.42
CA ARG A 299 -11.09 -13.30 9.05
C ARG A 299 -11.86 -12.38 8.12
N SER A 300 -12.55 -11.38 8.65
CA SER A 300 -13.15 -10.30 7.85
C SER A 300 -12.12 -9.25 7.43
N LEU A 301 -11.13 -8.95 8.30
CA LEU A 301 -10.08 -7.98 8.01
C LEU A 301 -8.93 -8.59 7.20
N ILE A 302 -8.51 -9.82 7.54
CA ILE A 302 -7.44 -10.58 6.86
C ILE A 302 -8.03 -11.88 6.27
N PRO A 303 -8.84 -11.77 5.20
CA PRO A 303 -9.44 -12.93 4.54
C PRO A 303 -8.44 -13.65 3.62
N PRO A 304 -8.54 -14.99 3.48
CA PRO A 304 -7.74 -15.73 2.51
C PRO A 304 -8.13 -15.37 1.07
N ALA A 305 -7.32 -15.79 0.10
CA ALA A 305 -7.69 -15.72 -1.31
C ALA A 305 -8.95 -16.56 -1.59
N ARG A 306 -9.89 -16.04 -2.39
CA ARG A 306 -11.22 -16.68 -2.59
C ARG A 306 -11.76 -16.70 -4.02
N HIS A 307 -11.43 -15.71 -4.85
CA HIS A 307 -12.08 -15.53 -6.16
C HIS A 307 -11.65 -16.60 -7.17
N ASN A 308 -10.37 -16.95 -7.17
CA ASN A 308 -9.76 -17.85 -8.14
C ASN A 308 -9.26 -19.15 -7.49
N VAL A 309 -9.82 -19.52 -6.33
CA VAL A 309 -9.46 -20.76 -5.61
C VAL A 309 -10.53 -21.83 -5.87
N ALA A 310 -10.18 -22.81 -6.70
CA ALA A 310 -11.11 -23.82 -7.20
C ALA A 310 -11.70 -24.73 -6.10
N HIS A 311 -10.90 -25.06 -5.08
CA HIS A 311 -11.22 -26.07 -4.06
C HIS A 311 -11.88 -25.49 -2.79
N MET A 312 -12.21 -24.18 -2.75
CA MET A 312 -12.89 -23.57 -1.60
C MET A 312 -14.36 -24.03 -1.53
N PRO A 313 -14.85 -24.55 -0.38
CA PRO A 313 -16.25 -24.93 -0.22
C PRO A 313 -17.22 -23.75 -0.49
N ALA A 314 -18.34 -24.01 -1.16
CA ALA A 314 -19.30 -22.97 -1.55
C ALA A 314 -19.85 -22.17 -0.35
N LYS A 315 -20.17 -22.84 0.76
CA LYS A 315 -20.64 -22.18 2.01
C LYS A 315 -19.57 -21.25 2.61
N LEU A 316 -18.30 -21.63 2.54
CA LEU A 316 -17.20 -20.79 3.01
C LEU A 316 -16.98 -19.59 2.08
N ARG A 317 -17.07 -19.81 0.76
CA ARG A 317 -17.03 -18.72 -0.23
C ARG A 317 -18.17 -17.72 0.02
N ALA A 318 -19.36 -18.21 0.37
CA ALA A 318 -20.51 -17.38 0.73
C ALA A 318 -20.25 -16.53 1.98
N PHE A 319 -19.60 -17.07 3.03
CA PHE A 319 -19.18 -16.27 4.19
C PHE A 319 -18.30 -15.08 3.78
N TYR A 320 -17.21 -15.34 3.04
CA TYR A 320 -16.31 -14.26 2.62
C TYR A 320 -16.90 -13.30 1.60
N GLU A 321 -17.84 -13.77 0.78
CA GLU A 321 -18.58 -12.91 -0.14
C GLU A 321 -19.46 -11.93 0.65
N TYR A 322 -20.21 -12.44 1.61
CA TYR A 322 -21.05 -11.64 2.49
C TYR A 322 -20.25 -10.63 3.34
N THR A 323 -19.12 -11.03 3.93
CA THR A 323 -18.29 -10.11 4.73
C THR A 323 -17.61 -9.04 3.88
N SER A 324 -17.27 -9.34 2.62
CA SER A 324 -16.60 -8.38 1.73
C SER A 324 -17.46 -7.16 1.35
N ALA A 325 -18.77 -7.23 1.58
CA ALA A 325 -19.66 -6.07 1.43
C ALA A 325 -19.35 -4.97 2.46
N ALA A 326 -18.97 -5.38 3.68
CA ALA A 326 -18.73 -4.50 4.82
C ALA A 326 -17.24 -4.26 5.10
N PHE A 327 -16.37 -5.21 4.77
CA PHE A 327 -14.93 -5.13 5.07
C PHE A 327 -14.10 -5.30 3.80
N GLU A 328 -13.24 -4.32 3.52
CA GLU A 328 -12.14 -4.53 2.57
C GLU A 328 -11.01 -5.29 3.26
N PRO A 329 -10.26 -6.12 2.52
CA PRO A 329 -9.03 -6.70 3.04
C PRO A 329 -8.05 -5.62 3.47
N TRP A 330 -7.51 -5.79 4.67
CA TRP A 330 -6.33 -5.10 5.16
C TRP A 330 -5.11 -5.85 4.61
N ASP A 331 -4.69 -5.43 3.42
CA ASP A 331 -3.76 -6.17 2.58
C ASP A 331 -2.30 -5.77 2.85
N GLY A 332 -1.39 -6.64 2.44
CA GLY A 332 0.06 -6.53 2.65
C GLY A 332 0.64 -7.71 3.43
N PRO A 333 1.98 -7.83 3.52
CA PRO A 333 2.61 -8.88 4.30
C PRO A 333 2.14 -8.81 5.75
N ALA A 334 1.61 -9.90 6.28
CA ALA A 334 1.17 -9.90 7.67
C ALA A 334 1.24 -11.30 8.28
N ALA A 335 2.00 -11.41 9.36
CA ALA A 335 1.84 -12.46 10.34
C ALA A 335 1.39 -11.83 11.66
N VAL A 336 0.15 -12.12 12.05
CA VAL A 336 -0.50 -11.46 13.18
C VAL A 336 -0.78 -12.48 14.26
N SER A 337 -0.08 -12.39 15.39
CA SER A 337 -0.53 -13.02 16.63
C SER A 337 -1.59 -12.15 17.27
N LEU A 338 -2.64 -12.78 17.82
CA LEU A 338 -3.77 -12.06 18.40
C LEU A 338 -4.37 -12.79 19.61
N THR A 339 -4.99 -12.03 20.51
CA THR A 339 -5.66 -12.54 21.70
C THR A 339 -6.84 -11.66 22.12
N ASN A 340 -7.85 -12.27 22.76
CA ASN A 340 -8.85 -11.56 23.56
C ASN A 340 -8.82 -11.95 25.05
N GLY A 341 -7.73 -12.58 25.49
CA GLY A 341 -7.56 -13.12 26.85
C GLY A 341 -8.11 -14.53 27.05
N ARG A 342 -9.06 -15.00 26.21
CA ARG A 342 -9.55 -16.39 26.18
C ARG A 342 -8.99 -17.15 24.99
N TYR A 343 -9.17 -16.59 23.80
CA TYR A 343 -8.61 -17.13 22.57
C TYR A 343 -7.27 -16.50 22.32
N ILE A 344 -6.33 -17.32 21.85
CA ILE A 344 -5.04 -16.90 21.33
C ILE A 344 -4.87 -17.51 19.94
N GLY A 345 -4.14 -16.86 19.04
CA GLY A 345 -3.91 -17.43 17.72
C GLY A 345 -2.90 -16.67 16.89
N CYS A 346 -2.72 -17.17 15.67
CA CYS A 346 -1.93 -16.53 14.64
C CYS A 346 -2.62 -16.71 13.28
N VAL A 347 -2.68 -15.63 12.50
CA VAL A 347 -3.19 -15.61 11.13
C VAL A 347 -2.11 -15.08 10.18
N LEU A 348 -2.05 -15.64 8.97
CA LEU A 348 -1.25 -15.11 7.88
C LEU A 348 -2.10 -14.35 6.87
N ASP A 349 -1.48 -13.37 6.23
CA ASP A 349 -2.03 -12.69 5.06
C ASP A 349 -2.35 -13.67 3.92
N ARG A 350 -3.16 -13.21 2.97
CA ARG A 350 -3.66 -14.02 1.85
C ARG A 350 -2.59 -14.61 0.96
N ASN A 351 -1.39 -14.04 0.93
CA ASN A 351 -0.25 -14.43 0.10
C ASN A 351 0.82 -15.18 0.92
N GLY A 352 0.69 -15.21 2.25
CA GLY A 352 1.62 -15.91 3.14
C GLY A 352 3.03 -15.32 3.09
N LEU A 353 3.15 -14.00 3.02
CA LEU A 353 4.40 -13.29 2.77
C LEU A 353 5.33 -13.26 3.99
N ARG A 354 4.83 -13.65 5.17
CA ARG A 354 5.61 -13.70 6.41
C ARG A 354 5.60 -15.10 7.03
N PRO A 355 6.73 -15.55 7.60
CA PRO A 355 6.81 -16.89 8.16
C PRO A 355 6.10 -16.97 9.51
N ALA A 356 5.29 -18.01 9.69
CA ALA A 356 4.75 -18.41 10.98
C ALA A 356 4.85 -19.93 11.15
N LYS A 357 5.59 -20.35 12.16
CA LYS A 357 5.90 -21.74 12.49
C LYS A 357 5.33 -22.07 13.85
N TYR A 358 4.86 -23.29 14.06
CA TYR A 358 4.33 -23.71 15.34
C TYR A 358 4.88 -25.06 15.81
N ILE A 359 5.00 -25.19 17.12
CA ILE A 359 5.36 -26.41 17.85
C ILE A 359 4.30 -26.62 18.94
N ILE A 360 3.75 -27.83 19.00
CA ILE A 360 2.91 -28.30 20.10
C ILE A 360 3.72 -29.36 20.84
N THR A 361 3.86 -29.18 22.14
CA THR A 361 4.65 -30.07 22.98
C THR A 361 3.78 -31.10 23.71
N THR A 362 4.43 -32.12 24.29
CA THR A 362 3.77 -33.18 25.06
C THR A 362 3.23 -32.70 26.41
N ASP A 363 3.77 -31.61 26.97
CA ASP A 363 3.30 -30.91 28.16
C ASP A 363 2.25 -29.81 27.88
N ASP A 364 1.56 -29.92 26.74
CA ASP A 364 0.44 -29.05 26.33
C ASP A 364 0.80 -27.57 26.19
N ARG A 365 2.01 -27.27 25.70
CA ARG A 365 2.41 -25.92 25.30
C ARG A 365 2.25 -25.74 23.80
N LEU A 366 1.78 -24.56 23.41
CA LEU A 366 1.72 -24.08 22.03
C LEU A 366 2.70 -22.93 21.87
N LEU A 367 3.73 -23.15 21.05
CA LEU A 367 4.66 -22.11 20.61
C LEU A 367 4.37 -21.78 19.15
N ILE A 368 4.15 -20.50 18.86
CA ILE A 368 4.11 -19.93 17.51
C ILE A 368 5.20 -18.88 17.42
N SER A 369 5.99 -18.91 16.36
CA SER A 369 7.10 -17.98 16.17
C SER A 369 7.46 -17.84 14.70
N SER A 370 8.19 -16.79 14.35
CA SER A 370 8.72 -16.60 12.99
C SER A 370 9.72 -17.71 12.61
N GLU A 371 10.41 -18.31 13.60
CA GLU A 371 11.45 -19.33 13.41
C GLU A 371 11.36 -20.47 14.44
N TYR A 372 11.79 -21.69 14.08
CA TYR A 372 11.73 -22.84 15.00
C TYR A 372 12.76 -22.79 16.14
N GLY A 373 13.91 -22.13 15.95
CA GLY A 373 15.06 -22.17 16.87
C GLY A 373 14.95 -21.29 18.11
N VAL A 374 13.80 -20.63 18.32
CA VAL A 374 13.61 -19.66 19.42
C VAL A 374 13.61 -20.32 20.80
N LEU A 375 13.33 -21.63 20.89
CA LEU A 375 13.49 -22.41 22.10
C LEU A 375 14.16 -23.75 21.80
N SER A 376 15.01 -24.20 22.72
CA SER A 376 15.66 -25.50 22.64
C SER A 376 14.71 -26.57 23.17
N THR A 377 13.80 -27.04 22.32
CA THR A 377 12.83 -28.09 22.66
C THR A 377 13.38 -29.47 22.27
N PRO A 378 13.57 -30.41 23.22
CA PRO A 378 13.99 -31.77 22.90
C PRO A 378 13.02 -32.46 21.94
N ALA A 379 13.53 -33.33 21.07
CA ALA A 379 12.71 -33.97 20.03
C ALA A 379 11.59 -34.82 20.64
N GLU A 380 11.85 -35.51 21.76
CA GLU A 380 10.87 -36.30 22.50
C GLU A 380 9.72 -35.47 23.09
N MET A 381 9.92 -34.17 23.30
CA MET A 381 8.89 -33.26 23.81
C MET A 381 7.99 -32.71 22.70
N VAL A 382 8.34 -32.91 21.42
CA VAL A 382 7.57 -32.38 20.29
C VAL A 382 6.44 -33.34 19.92
N ARG A 383 5.21 -32.99 20.29
CA ARG A 383 3.99 -33.72 19.87
C ARG A 383 3.68 -33.46 18.40
N LYS A 384 3.81 -32.20 17.94
CA LYS A 384 3.55 -31.81 16.55
C LYS A 384 4.35 -30.57 16.17
N ARG A 385 4.81 -30.51 14.92
CA ARG A 385 5.48 -29.36 14.33
C ARG A 385 4.82 -29.03 12.99
N GLY A 386 4.61 -27.75 12.71
CA GLY A 386 4.02 -27.31 11.45
C GLY A 386 4.33 -25.85 11.14
N ARG A 387 3.77 -25.37 10.03
CA ARG A 387 3.83 -23.96 9.59
C ARG A 387 2.46 -23.55 9.05
N LEU A 388 2.16 -22.26 9.12
CA LEU A 388 1.01 -21.68 8.44
C LEU A 388 1.37 -21.41 6.97
N GLN A 389 0.42 -21.65 6.09
CA GLN A 389 0.46 -21.31 4.67
C GLN A 389 -0.38 -20.05 4.37
N SER A 390 -0.40 -19.66 3.10
CA SER A 390 -1.16 -18.53 2.56
C SER A 390 -2.60 -18.49 3.08
N GLY A 391 -2.94 -17.44 3.84
CA GLY A 391 -4.28 -17.23 4.39
C GLY A 391 -4.73 -18.25 5.43
N GLU A 392 -3.83 -19.07 6.00
CA GLU A 392 -4.16 -20.00 7.08
C GLU A 392 -4.19 -19.30 8.45
N MET A 393 -4.91 -19.93 9.39
CA MET A 393 -5.00 -19.51 10.79
C MET A 393 -4.88 -20.72 11.71
N ILE A 394 -4.26 -20.52 12.87
CA ILE A 394 -4.30 -21.45 14.01
C ILE A 394 -4.70 -20.69 15.27
N ALA A 395 -5.50 -21.29 16.13
CA ALA A 395 -5.90 -20.70 17.40
C ALA A 395 -6.04 -21.75 18.50
N ALA A 396 -6.08 -21.30 19.76
CA ALA A 396 -6.42 -22.12 20.91
C ALA A 396 -7.45 -21.40 21.79
N ASP A 397 -8.45 -22.15 22.26
CA ASP A 397 -9.37 -21.72 23.32
C ASP A 397 -8.80 -22.17 24.67
N LEU A 398 -8.26 -21.22 25.42
CA LEU A 398 -7.65 -21.49 26.72
C LEU A 398 -8.68 -21.93 27.78
N LYS A 399 -9.96 -21.62 27.58
CA LYS A 399 -11.03 -22.06 28.49
C LYS A 399 -11.33 -23.55 28.34
N GLN A 400 -11.30 -24.06 27.11
CA GLN A 400 -11.63 -25.45 26.79
C GLN A 400 -10.39 -26.34 26.65
N GLY A 401 -9.20 -25.77 26.48
CA GLY A 401 -7.99 -26.52 26.21
C GLY A 401 -7.95 -27.10 24.79
N LYS A 402 -8.55 -26.42 23.81
CA LYS A 402 -8.72 -26.94 22.44
C LYS A 402 -7.97 -26.08 21.44
N ILE A 403 -7.19 -26.72 20.56
CA ILE A 403 -6.58 -26.10 19.38
C ILE A 403 -7.55 -26.21 18.20
N PHE A 404 -7.68 -25.11 17.46
CA PHE A 404 -8.40 -25.01 16.19
C PHE A 404 -7.39 -24.78 15.07
N TYR A 405 -7.40 -25.66 14.08
CA TYR A 405 -6.66 -25.48 12.84
C TYR A 405 -7.53 -24.77 11.80
N SER A 406 -6.93 -24.35 10.66
CA SER A 406 -7.66 -23.60 9.63
C SER A 406 -8.96 -24.29 9.19
N ALA A 407 -8.94 -25.61 8.99
CA ALA A 407 -10.13 -26.36 8.60
C ALA A 407 -11.25 -26.35 9.67
N ASP A 408 -10.90 -26.33 10.95
CA ASP A 408 -11.88 -26.24 12.05
C ASP A 408 -12.51 -24.85 12.10
N ILE A 409 -11.69 -23.80 11.92
CA ILE A 409 -12.11 -22.40 11.89
C ILE A 409 -13.00 -22.16 10.66
N ASP A 410 -12.58 -22.62 9.49
CA ASP A 410 -13.34 -22.47 8.25
C ASP A 410 -14.70 -23.18 8.35
N ARG A 411 -14.76 -24.37 8.99
CA ARG A 411 -16.03 -25.06 9.27
C ARG A 411 -16.94 -24.25 10.19
N TYR A 412 -16.39 -23.74 11.29
CA TYR A 412 -17.12 -22.88 12.22
C TYR A 412 -17.71 -21.64 11.51
N LEU A 413 -16.91 -20.96 10.69
CA LEU A 413 -17.34 -19.75 9.98
C LEU A 413 -18.48 -20.04 9.01
N MET A 414 -18.33 -21.08 8.17
CA MET A 414 -19.32 -21.39 7.13
C MET A 414 -20.65 -21.95 7.68
N GLU A 415 -20.66 -22.46 8.90
CA GLU A 415 -21.86 -22.99 9.57
C GLU A 415 -22.52 -21.97 10.51
N SER A 416 -21.87 -20.84 10.78
CA SER A 416 -22.34 -19.89 11.80
C SER A 416 -23.62 -19.12 11.42
N GLN A 417 -23.89 -18.91 10.13
CA GLN A 417 -25.11 -18.29 9.59
C GLN A 417 -25.42 -18.84 8.19
N PRO A 418 -26.67 -18.71 7.69
CA PRO A 418 -27.06 -19.19 6.37
C PRO A 418 -26.65 -18.22 5.23
N TYR A 419 -25.37 -17.83 5.17
CA TYR A 419 -24.87 -16.82 4.22
C TYR A 419 -25.19 -17.14 2.75
N ASN A 420 -25.10 -18.42 2.36
CA ASN A 420 -25.37 -18.84 1.00
C ASN A 420 -26.83 -18.56 0.58
N HIS A 421 -27.77 -18.76 1.50
CA HIS A 421 -29.18 -18.48 1.26
C HIS A 421 -29.41 -16.97 1.10
N TRP A 422 -28.83 -16.16 1.99
CA TRP A 422 -28.94 -14.70 1.90
C TRP A 422 -28.37 -14.13 0.60
N LEU A 423 -27.22 -14.63 0.15
CA LEU A 423 -26.60 -14.17 -1.10
C LEU A 423 -27.38 -14.61 -2.34
N THR A 424 -27.87 -15.86 -2.38
CA THR A 424 -28.61 -16.39 -3.54
C THR A 424 -29.86 -15.58 -3.85
N GLU A 425 -30.51 -15.00 -2.84
CA GLU A 425 -31.74 -14.23 -3.01
C GLU A 425 -31.51 -12.75 -3.38
N HIS A 426 -30.32 -12.21 -3.11
CA HIS A 426 -30.11 -10.76 -3.04
C HIS A 426 -28.82 -10.23 -3.67
N THR A 427 -27.88 -11.11 -4.05
CA THR A 427 -26.63 -10.72 -4.72
C THR A 427 -26.68 -11.13 -6.18
N TYR A 428 -26.45 -10.19 -7.09
CA TYR A 428 -26.43 -10.45 -8.53
C TYR A 428 -25.20 -9.85 -9.20
N TYR A 429 -24.66 -10.54 -10.21
CA TYR A 429 -23.66 -9.94 -11.09
C TYR A 429 -24.34 -9.27 -12.29
N LEU A 430 -23.95 -8.03 -12.61
CA LEU A 430 -24.50 -7.29 -13.75
C LEU A 430 -24.33 -8.05 -15.07
N GLN A 431 -23.27 -8.86 -15.18
CA GLN A 431 -22.99 -9.71 -16.33
C GLN A 431 -24.05 -10.80 -16.56
N GLU A 432 -24.83 -11.19 -15.55
CA GLU A 432 -25.91 -12.18 -15.68
C GLU A 432 -27.13 -11.62 -16.45
N PHE A 433 -27.21 -10.29 -16.58
CA PHE A 433 -28.35 -9.59 -17.16
C PHE A 433 -28.10 -9.07 -18.57
N ILE A 434 -26.94 -9.39 -19.15
CA ILE A 434 -26.59 -9.07 -20.53
C ILE A 434 -26.37 -10.37 -21.29
N GLU A 435 -26.81 -10.44 -22.55
CA GLU A 435 -26.55 -11.61 -23.38
C GLU A 435 -25.09 -11.64 -23.83
N ARG A 436 -24.62 -10.53 -24.41
CA ARG A 436 -23.24 -10.36 -24.87
C ARG A 436 -22.76 -8.94 -24.62
N GLN A 437 -21.49 -8.83 -24.28
CA GLN A 437 -20.81 -7.54 -24.14
C GLN A 437 -20.48 -6.95 -25.53
N PHE A 438 -20.70 -5.65 -25.69
CA PHE A 438 -20.57 -4.91 -26.96
C PHE A 438 -21.49 -5.45 -28.05
N GLU A 439 -22.75 -5.69 -27.67
CA GLU A 439 -23.82 -6.01 -28.61
C GLU A 439 -24.55 -4.75 -29.05
N ASP A 440 -24.88 -3.87 -28.10
CA ASP A 440 -25.36 -2.54 -28.39
C ASP A 440 -24.18 -1.56 -28.58
N LEU A 441 -24.12 -0.95 -29.76
CA LEU A 441 -23.10 0.00 -30.17
C LEU A 441 -23.66 1.42 -30.35
N SER A 442 -24.91 1.67 -29.95
CA SER A 442 -25.62 2.93 -30.19
C SER A 442 -24.94 4.13 -29.54
N ASP A 443 -24.46 3.97 -28.30
CA ASP A 443 -23.79 5.02 -27.52
C ASP A 443 -22.33 5.27 -27.94
N TYR A 444 -21.84 4.62 -29.00
CA TYR A 444 -20.47 4.80 -29.49
C TYR A 444 -20.40 5.62 -30.80
N ARG A 445 -21.54 6.06 -31.34
CA ARG A 445 -21.60 6.79 -32.63
C ARG A 445 -21.90 8.27 -32.42
N TYR A 446 -20.90 9.10 -32.70
CA TYR A 446 -20.98 10.55 -32.51
C TYR A 446 -20.72 11.29 -33.84
N PRO A 447 -21.59 12.24 -34.26
CA PRO A 447 -21.42 12.97 -35.51
C PRO A 447 -20.10 13.74 -35.62
N GLU A 448 -19.62 14.33 -34.52
CA GLU A 448 -18.39 15.12 -34.47
C GLU A 448 -17.30 14.47 -33.60
N LEU A 449 -17.12 13.14 -33.72
CA LEU A 449 -16.19 12.36 -32.88
C LEU A 449 -14.76 12.95 -32.86
N ASN A 450 -14.24 13.41 -34.00
CA ASN A 450 -12.91 14.02 -34.08
C ASN A 450 -12.75 15.24 -33.16
N LYS A 451 -13.81 16.05 -32.96
CA LYS A 451 -13.75 17.20 -32.04
C LYS A 451 -13.65 16.72 -30.59
N LEU A 452 -14.44 15.72 -30.23
CA LEU A 452 -14.41 15.10 -28.89
C LEU A 452 -13.02 14.48 -28.63
N GLN A 453 -12.49 13.73 -29.59
CA GLN A 453 -11.15 13.16 -29.55
C GLN A 453 -10.07 14.23 -29.34
N ARG A 454 -10.11 15.33 -30.10
CA ARG A 454 -9.15 16.43 -29.95
C ARG A 454 -9.25 17.11 -28.59
N TYR A 455 -10.45 17.34 -28.05
CA TYR A 455 -10.62 17.93 -26.72
C TYR A 455 -10.00 17.07 -25.62
N HIS A 456 -10.19 15.75 -25.68
CA HIS A 456 -9.63 14.79 -24.73
C HIS A 456 -8.20 14.33 -25.09
N ASN A 457 -7.48 15.09 -25.94
CA ASN A 457 -6.09 14.83 -26.31
C ASN A 457 -5.84 13.44 -26.95
N ILE A 458 -6.82 12.89 -27.67
CA ILE A 458 -6.63 11.70 -28.50
C ILE A 458 -5.97 12.14 -29.80
N THR A 459 -4.67 11.86 -29.90
CA THR A 459 -3.84 12.15 -31.08
C THR A 459 -3.67 10.91 -31.97
N SER A 460 -3.11 11.11 -33.17
CA SER A 460 -2.73 10.01 -34.05
C SER A 460 -1.70 9.07 -33.39
N GLU A 461 -0.80 9.62 -32.59
CA GLU A 461 0.14 8.87 -31.76
C GLU A 461 -0.59 7.98 -30.74
N ILE A 462 -1.56 8.50 -30.00
CA ILE A 462 -2.36 7.71 -29.04
C ILE A 462 -3.13 6.60 -29.74
N ILE A 463 -3.74 6.89 -30.89
CA ILE A 463 -4.44 5.88 -31.68
C ILE A 463 -3.49 4.73 -32.06
N ASN A 464 -2.30 5.05 -32.56
CA ASN A 464 -1.38 4.06 -33.11
C ASN A 464 -0.57 3.31 -32.05
N LEU A 465 -0.14 3.99 -30.98
CA LEU A 465 0.73 3.43 -29.95
C LEU A 465 -0.03 2.91 -28.73
N VAL A 466 -1.28 3.32 -28.51
CA VAL A 466 -2.06 2.93 -27.32
C VAL A 466 -3.32 2.16 -27.70
N ILE A 467 -4.23 2.77 -28.47
CA ILE A 467 -5.56 2.18 -28.74
C ILE A 467 -5.44 0.94 -29.65
N ARG A 468 -4.72 1.03 -30.78
CA ARG A 468 -4.53 -0.12 -31.70
C ARG A 468 -3.87 -1.33 -31.02
N PRO A 469 -2.78 -1.20 -30.24
CA PRO A 469 -2.21 -2.33 -29.50
C PRO A 469 -3.18 -2.94 -28.50
N MET A 470 -3.93 -2.13 -27.73
CA MET A 470 -4.95 -2.64 -26.81
C MET A 470 -6.04 -3.42 -27.53
N MET A 471 -6.52 -2.95 -28.69
CA MET A 471 -7.49 -3.64 -29.52
C MET A 471 -6.98 -4.99 -30.03
N LYS A 472 -5.70 -5.07 -30.39
CA LYS A 472 -5.09 -6.27 -30.98
C LYS A 472 -4.73 -7.32 -29.92
N GLU A 473 -4.12 -6.90 -28.82
CA GLU A 473 -3.49 -7.81 -27.85
C GLU A 473 -4.27 -7.98 -26.55
N GLY A 474 -5.22 -7.08 -26.26
CA GLY A 474 -5.98 -7.08 -25.01
C GLY A 474 -5.09 -6.89 -23.77
N LYS A 475 -4.01 -6.12 -23.94
CA LYS A 475 -3.01 -5.74 -22.93
C LYS A 475 -2.59 -4.29 -23.18
N GLU A 476 -2.05 -3.64 -22.15
CA GLU A 476 -1.45 -2.31 -22.32
C GLU A 476 -0.27 -2.36 -23.32
N PRO A 477 0.03 -1.25 -24.01
CA PRO A 477 1.17 -1.20 -24.93
C PRO A 477 2.50 -1.32 -24.19
N VAL A 478 3.48 -1.95 -24.85
CA VAL A 478 4.86 -2.06 -24.35
C VAL A 478 5.77 -1.10 -25.11
N GLY A 479 6.54 -0.29 -24.39
CA GLY A 479 7.52 0.65 -24.94
C GLY A 479 8.95 0.38 -24.44
N SER A 480 9.88 1.24 -24.84
CA SER A 480 11.30 1.20 -24.45
C SER A 480 11.86 2.61 -24.29
N MET A 481 13.08 2.73 -23.76
CA MET A 481 13.73 3.99 -23.33
C MET A 481 13.05 4.64 -22.11
N GLY A 482 13.59 5.78 -21.65
CA GLY A 482 13.03 6.54 -20.53
C GLY A 482 12.05 7.62 -20.99
N ASP A 483 11.29 8.18 -20.05
CA ASP A 483 10.50 9.40 -20.28
C ASP A 483 11.42 10.62 -20.17
N ASP A 484 11.76 11.19 -21.32
CA ASP A 484 12.59 12.38 -21.48
C ASP A 484 11.77 13.61 -21.87
N SER A 485 10.43 13.54 -21.72
CA SER A 485 9.54 14.68 -21.88
C SER A 485 9.48 15.53 -20.60
N PRO A 486 9.11 16.82 -20.68
CA PRO A 486 8.86 17.65 -19.51
C PRO A 486 7.75 17.05 -18.62
N ILE A 487 7.85 17.30 -17.32
CA ILE A 487 6.71 17.06 -16.43
C ILE A 487 5.51 17.90 -16.85
N ALA A 488 4.28 17.45 -16.57
CA ALA A 488 3.05 18.09 -17.09
C ALA A 488 2.97 19.60 -16.83
N ALA A 489 3.43 20.07 -15.66
CA ALA A 489 3.46 21.50 -15.32
C ALA A 489 4.47 22.35 -16.11
N PHE A 490 5.47 21.74 -16.75
CA PHE A 490 6.49 22.41 -17.57
C PHE A 490 6.28 22.21 -19.08
N SER A 491 5.24 21.47 -19.47
CA SER A 491 4.87 21.29 -20.88
C SER A 491 4.14 22.52 -21.41
N ASP A 492 4.47 22.90 -22.64
CA ASP A 492 3.74 23.92 -23.40
C ASP A 492 2.58 23.31 -24.21
N GLN A 493 2.52 21.98 -24.29
CA GLN A 493 1.52 21.20 -25.02
C GLN A 493 0.33 20.82 -24.12
N GLN A 494 -0.77 20.40 -24.73
CA GLN A 494 -1.90 19.85 -23.98
C GLN A 494 -1.50 18.52 -23.33
N ARG A 495 -1.64 18.44 -22.01
CA ARG A 495 -1.40 17.24 -21.20
C ARG A 495 -2.71 16.70 -20.64
N ASN A 496 -2.74 15.38 -20.39
CA ASN A 496 -3.88 14.79 -19.71
C ASN A 496 -3.83 15.17 -18.22
N PHE A 497 -4.98 15.43 -17.60
CA PHE A 497 -5.01 15.78 -16.18
C PHE A 497 -4.47 14.65 -15.27
N SER A 498 -4.50 13.40 -15.74
CA SER A 498 -3.88 12.28 -15.03
C SER A 498 -2.34 12.35 -15.01
N ASP A 499 -1.68 13.09 -15.90
CA ASP A 499 -0.21 13.17 -15.98
C ASP A 499 0.43 13.85 -14.75
N PHE A 500 -0.34 14.62 -13.97
CA PHE A 500 0.07 15.21 -12.70
C PHE A 500 0.23 14.19 -11.57
N PHE A 501 -0.27 12.96 -11.75
CA PHE A 501 -0.27 11.90 -10.76
C PHE A 501 0.77 10.84 -11.13
N LYS A 502 1.74 10.58 -10.26
CA LYS A 502 2.71 9.49 -10.42
C LYS A 502 2.32 8.33 -9.51
N GLN A 503 2.21 7.13 -10.08
CA GLN A 503 1.82 5.92 -9.34
C GLN A 503 2.85 5.63 -8.24
N LYS A 504 2.37 5.41 -7.01
CA LYS A 504 3.24 4.85 -5.96
C LYS A 504 3.47 3.36 -6.17
N PHE A 505 4.60 2.89 -5.67
CA PHE A 505 5.01 1.49 -5.74
C PHE A 505 5.73 1.10 -4.44
N ALA A 506 5.73 -0.20 -4.16
CA ALA A 506 6.40 -0.76 -3.00
C ALA A 506 7.90 -0.93 -3.27
N GLN A 507 8.72 -0.63 -2.27
CA GLN A 507 10.15 -0.89 -2.29
C GLN A 507 10.65 -1.13 -0.86
N VAL A 508 11.38 -2.24 -0.68
CA VAL A 508 11.97 -2.75 0.58
C VAL A 508 10.95 -3.18 1.62
N THR A 509 10.05 -2.29 2.06
CA THR A 509 9.25 -2.49 3.27
C THR A 509 8.16 -3.53 3.10
N ASN A 510 7.61 -3.63 1.90
CA ASN A 510 6.72 -4.68 1.43
C ASN A 510 7.03 -5.01 -0.04
N PRO A 511 6.66 -6.21 -0.53
CA PRO A 511 6.90 -6.61 -1.90
C PRO A 511 5.72 -6.24 -2.83
N PRO A 512 5.98 -5.98 -4.12
CA PRO A 512 4.94 -6.05 -5.15
C PRO A 512 4.47 -7.50 -5.38
N ILE A 513 3.32 -7.67 -6.04
CA ILE A 513 2.74 -8.97 -6.42
C ILE A 513 2.91 -9.20 -7.92
N ASP A 514 3.07 -10.47 -8.36
CA ASP A 514 3.05 -10.82 -9.79
C ASP A 514 1.61 -10.94 -10.31
N PRO A 515 1.09 -9.96 -11.09
CA PRO A 515 -0.31 -9.96 -11.51
C PRO A 515 -0.62 -11.03 -12.58
N LEU A 516 0.41 -11.68 -13.14
CA LEU A 516 0.28 -12.72 -14.15
C LEU A 516 0.30 -14.11 -13.50
N ARG A 517 1.32 -14.40 -12.70
CA ARG A 517 1.54 -15.72 -12.09
C ARG A 517 0.73 -15.93 -10.81
N GLU A 518 0.50 -14.86 -10.05
CA GLU A 518 -0.20 -14.90 -8.76
C GLU A 518 -1.63 -14.34 -8.89
N LYS A 519 -2.19 -14.29 -10.10
CA LYS A 519 -3.57 -13.82 -10.36
C LYS A 519 -4.62 -14.47 -9.46
N ALA A 520 -4.34 -15.67 -8.95
CA ALA A 520 -5.23 -16.40 -8.05
C ALA A 520 -5.62 -15.61 -6.78
N VAL A 521 -4.72 -14.76 -6.27
CA VAL A 521 -4.93 -14.00 -5.03
C VAL A 521 -5.57 -12.64 -5.29
N MET A 522 -5.66 -12.21 -6.54
CA MET A 522 -6.10 -10.86 -6.91
C MET A 522 -7.56 -10.80 -7.38
N SER A 523 -8.17 -9.61 -7.30
CA SER A 523 -9.56 -9.39 -7.77
C SER A 523 -9.83 -7.94 -8.16
N THR A 524 -10.47 -7.76 -9.32
CA THR A 524 -11.04 -6.49 -9.82
C THR A 524 -12.55 -6.39 -9.56
N THR A 525 -13.11 -7.29 -8.74
CA THR A 525 -14.54 -7.31 -8.48
C THR A 525 -14.96 -6.10 -7.65
N ILE A 526 -16.01 -5.43 -8.09
CA ILE A 526 -16.62 -4.28 -7.43
C ILE A 526 -18.07 -4.60 -7.02
N GLY A 527 -18.61 -3.80 -6.11
CA GLY A 527 -20.02 -3.86 -5.74
C GLY A 527 -20.63 -2.47 -5.61
N PHE A 528 -21.92 -2.39 -5.93
CA PHE A 528 -22.74 -1.19 -5.92
C PHE A 528 -23.74 -1.23 -4.76
N GLY A 529 -24.20 -0.05 -4.36
CA GLY A 529 -25.14 0.12 -3.25
C GLY A 529 -24.46 0.57 -1.95
N GLY A 530 -25.28 0.95 -0.98
CA GLY A 530 -24.84 1.40 0.34
C GLY A 530 -24.28 0.27 1.20
N ILE A 531 -23.53 0.66 2.23
CA ILE A 531 -23.11 -0.24 3.30
C ILE A 531 -24.02 0.03 4.50
N ASP A 532 -24.81 -0.97 4.88
CA ASP A 532 -25.58 -0.96 6.14
C ASP A 532 -24.65 -1.17 7.34
N ASN A 533 -25.20 -1.47 8.52
CA ASN A 533 -24.42 -1.64 9.74
C ASN A 533 -23.35 -2.77 9.63
N PRO A 534 -22.04 -2.45 9.68
CA PRO A 534 -20.98 -3.47 9.58
C PRO A 534 -20.90 -4.40 10.80
N LEU A 535 -21.40 -3.97 11.96
CA LEU A 535 -21.30 -4.70 13.23
C LEU A 535 -22.33 -5.84 13.36
N LEU A 536 -23.41 -5.80 12.58
CA LEU A 536 -24.50 -6.77 12.66
C LEU A 536 -24.58 -7.62 11.39
N GLU A 537 -24.85 -8.90 11.56
CA GLU A 537 -25.07 -9.85 10.47
C GLU A 537 -26.58 -9.95 10.20
N THR A 538 -27.05 -9.32 9.13
CA THR A 538 -28.44 -9.34 8.67
C THR A 538 -28.58 -9.84 7.23
N LYS A 539 -29.75 -10.37 6.88
CA LYS A 539 -30.08 -10.77 5.51
C LYS A 539 -30.01 -9.61 4.52
N ASP A 540 -30.45 -8.41 4.93
CA ASP A 540 -30.47 -7.22 4.07
C ASP A 540 -29.07 -6.80 3.58
N ARG A 541 -28.03 -7.03 4.38
CA ARG A 541 -26.64 -6.73 3.99
C ARG A 541 -26.16 -7.54 2.77
N ALA A 542 -26.85 -8.62 2.41
CA ALA A 542 -26.57 -9.41 1.21
C ALA A 542 -27.10 -8.75 -0.08
N LYS A 543 -27.93 -7.70 -0.01
CA LYS A 543 -28.43 -6.96 -1.18
C LYS A 543 -27.29 -6.21 -1.86
N ARG A 544 -26.84 -6.73 -3.00
CA ARG A 544 -25.69 -6.16 -3.71
C ARG A 544 -25.67 -6.49 -5.19
N LEU A 545 -25.48 -5.47 -6.02
CA LEU A 545 -25.06 -5.64 -7.40
C LEU A 545 -23.55 -5.69 -7.48
N LYS A 546 -23.02 -6.55 -8.35
CA LYS A 546 -21.58 -6.74 -8.54
C LYS A 546 -21.18 -6.65 -10.00
N SER A 547 -19.93 -6.27 -10.23
CA SER A 547 -19.28 -6.40 -11.53
C SER A 547 -17.89 -6.99 -11.35
N ILE A 548 -17.43 -7.81 -12.30
CA ILE A 548 -16.10 -8.43 -12.27
C ILE A 548 -14.95 -7.43 -12.53
N SER A 549 -15.28 -6.23 -13.01
CA SER A 549 -14.34 -5.17 -13.35
C SER A 549 -14.90 -3.80 -12.96
N PRO A 550 -14.04 -2.83 -12.57
CA PRO A 550 -14.45 -1.43 -12.46
C PRO A 550 -14.73 -0.79 -13.81
N ILE A 551 -14.25 -1.35 -14.91
CA ILE A 551 -14.57 -0.87 -16.27
C ILE A 551 -15.90 -1.47 -16.70
N LEU A 552 -16.78 -0.64 -17.26
CA LEU A 552 -18.07 -1.05 -17.81
C LEU A 552 -18.07 -0.95 -19.34
N SER A 553 -18.79 -1.82 -20.03
CA SER A 553 -19.29 -1.53 -21.38
C SER A 553 -20.65 -0.83 -21.27
N TYR A 554 -21.16 -0.33 -22.39
CA TYR A 554 -22.51 0.21 -22.47
C TYR A 554 -23.57 -0.79 -21.96
N ASP A 555 -23.50 -2.07 -22.35
CA ASP A 555 -24.48 -3.08 -21.92
C ASP A 555 -24.46 -3.28 -20.40
N ILE A 556 -23.26 -3.35 -19.79
CA ILE A 556 -23.11 -3.49 -18.33
C ILE A 556 -23.59 -2.21 -17.62
N PHE A 557 -23.32 -1.04 -18.20
CA PHE A 557 -23.78 0.23 -17.68
C PHE A 557 -25.31 0.34 -17.71
N GLN A 558 -25.96 -0.01 -18.83
CA GLN A 558 -27.42 -0.07 -18.92
C GLN A 558 -28.03 -1.09 -17.95
N ALA A 559 -27.38 -2.24 -17.77
CA ALA A 559 -27.81 -3.21 -16.76
C ALA A 559 -27.82 -2.57 -15.35
N LEU A 560 -26.78 -1.81 -14.97
CA LEU A 560 -26.75 -1.08 -13.69
C LEU A 560 -27.90 -0.06 -13.59
N LEU A 561 -28.12 0.75 -14.63
CA LEU A 561 -29.19 1.75 -14.64
C LEU A 561 -30.58 1.12 -14.49
N SER A 562 -30.76 -0.08 -15.05
CA SER A 562 -32.06 -0.77 -15.01
C SER A 562 -32.54 -1.10 -13.59
N PHE A 563 -31.63 -1.26 -12.63
CA PHE A 563 -31.96 -1.49 -11.23
C PHE A 563 -32.32 -0.20 -10.48
N GLY A 564 -31.94 0.97 -11.00
CA GLY A 564 -32.21 2.25 -10.35
C GLY A 564 -33.37 3.04 -10.98
N ASN A 565 -33.97 2.54 -12.07
CA ASN A 565 -35.09 3.19 -12.75
C ASN A 565 -36.45 2.60 -12.30
N PRO A 566 -37.32 3.39 -11.64
CA PRO A 566 -38.65 2.94 -11.18
C PRO A 566 -39.58 2.39 -12.27
N GLU A 567 -39.35 2.75 -13.53
CA GLU A 567 -40.17 2.32 -14.66
C GLU A 567 -39.81 0.92 -15.17
N LEU A 568 -38.69 0.35 -14.70
CA LEU A 568 -38.19 -0.93 -15.17
C LEU A 568 -38.45 -2.07 -14.16
N PRO A 569 -38.63 -3.33 -14.63
CA PRO A 569 -39.02 -4.45 -13.77
C PRO A 569 -38.03 -4.83 -12.66
N ARG A 570 -36.77 -4.39 -12.77
CA ARG A 570 -35.68 -4.74 -11.85
C ARG A 570 -35.40 -3.65 -10.82
N TYR A 571 -36.27 -2.65 -10.72
CA TYR A 571 -36.07 -1.51 -9.83
C TYR A 571 -35.92 -1.93 -8.36
N GLU A 572 -34.87 -1.43 -7.72
CA GLU A 572 -34.72 -1.42 -6.28
C GLU A 572 -34.26 -0.02 -5.83
N ALA A 573 -34.94 0.54 -4.83
CA ALA A 573 -34.68 1.90 -4.35
C ALA A 573 -33.23 2.11 -3.86
N CYS A 574 -32.56 1.05 -3.40
CA CYS A 574 -31.16 1.10 -2.96
C CYS A 574 -30.14 1.29 -4.11
N TYR A 575 -30.57 1.21 -5.38
CA TYR A 575 -29.76 1.51 -6.56
C TYR A 575 -30.24 2.73 -7.34
N LYS A 576 -31.20 3.50 -6.79
CA LYS A 576 -31.70 4.73 -7.41
C LYS A 576 -30.54 5.63 -7.83
N HIS A 577 -30.50 5.99 -9.11
CA HIS A 577 -29.39 6.71 -9.71
C HIS A 577 -29.79 8.10 -10.21
N GLN A 578 -28.79 8.98 -10.35
CA GLN A 578 -28.95 10.27 -11.02
C GLN A 578 -27.64 10.65 -11.73
N SER A 579 -27.77 11.21 -12.92
CA SER A 579 -26.64 11.75 -13.69
C SER A 579 -26.44 13.23 -13.41
N PHE A 580 -25.19 13.66 -13.33
CA PHE A 580 -24.78 15.04 -13.11
C PHE A 580 -23.72 15.42 -14.14
N ASP A 581 -24.01 16.45 -14.92
CA ASP A 581 -23.10 16.97 -15.94
C ASP A 581 -21.89 17.65 -15.29
N THR A 582 -20.68 17.36 -15.79
CA THR A 582 -19.43 18.00 -15.34
C THR A 582 -19.07 19.26 -16.13
N GLY A 583 -20.03 19.84 -16.84
CA GLY A 583 -19.83 21.01 -17.69
C GLY A 583 -19.79 22.33 -16.92
N PHE A 584 -18.94 23.26 -17.33
CA PHE A 584 -18.87 24.63 -16.80
C PHE A 584 -18.64 25.67 -17.92
N THR A 585 -19.00 26.94 -17.67
CA THR A 585 -18.92 28.02 -18.67
C THR A 585 -17.84 29.06 -18.34
N GLN A 586 -17.75 29.48 -17.09
CA GLN A 586 -16.83 30.54 -16.65
C GLN A 586 -15.87 29.99 -15.60
N ASN A 587 -16.29 29.96 -14.34
CA ASN A 587 -15.43 29.66 -13.20
C ASN A 587 -15.41 28.16 -12.85
N LEU A 588 -14.24 27.53 -12.98
CA LEU A 588 -14.00 26.11 -12.73
C LEU A 588 -14.25 25.73 -11.27
N GLN A 589 -13.67 26.48 -10.33
CA GLN A 589 -13.78 26.19 -8.90
C GLN A 589 -15.23 26.31 -8.42
N HIS A 590 -15.91 27.39 -8.79
CA HIS A 590 -17.30 27.60 -8.41
C HIS A 590 -18.24 26.55 -9.01
N ALA A 591 -18.00 26.14 -10.26
CA ALA A 591 -18.79 25.07 -10.89
C ALA A 591 -18.58 23.72 -10.19
N LEU A 592 -17.35 23.42 -9.74
CA LEU A 592 -17.04 22.24 -8.95
C LEU A 592 -17.75 22.26 -7.58
N GLU A 593 -17.74 23.40 -6.90
CA GLU A 593 -18.45 23.60 -5.63
C GLU A 593 -19.96 23.38 -5.79
N GLN A 594 -20.58 24.03 -6.78
CA GLN A 594 -22.00 23.85 -7.11
C GLN A 594 -22.36 22.40 -7.47
N LEU A 595 -21.50 21.71 -8.21
CA LEU A 595 -21.70 20.29 -8.54
C LEU A 595 -21.69 19.44 -7.26
N GLY A 596 -20.75 19.70 -6.35
CA GLY A 596 -20.71 19.03 -5.05
C GLY A 596 -21.97 19.26 -4.22
N GLU A 597 -22.45 20.50 -4.13
CA GLU A 597 -23.70 20.85 -3.43
C GLU A 597 -24.90 20.11 -4.01
N LYS A 598 -25.05 20.11 -5.35
CA LYS A 598 -26.14 19.39 -6.04
C LYS A 598 -26.12 17.90 -5.75
N VAL A 599 -24.94 17.27 -5.78
CA VAL A 599 -24.79 15.84 -5.50
C VAL A 599 -25.14 15.53 -4.04
N VAL A 600 -24.64 16.32 -3.10
CA VAL A 600 -24.95 16.16 -1.67
C VAL A 600 -26.44 16.33 -1.39
N ALA A 601 -27.09 17.32 -1.99
CA ALA A 601 -28.53 17.53 -1.86
C ALA A 601 -29.31 16.36 -2.45
N ALA A 602 -28.97 15.88 -3.65
CA ALA A 602 -29.66 14.76 -4.28
C ALA A 602 -29.53 13.44 -3.47
N VAL A 603 -28.37 13.17 -2.88
CA VAL A 603 -28.16 11.97 -2.04
C VAL A 603 -29.02 12.03 -0.78
N ARG A 604 -29.07 13.20 -0.14
CA ARG A 604 -29.82 13.45 1.10
C ARG A 604 -31.33 13.48 0.89
N ASP A 605 -31.78 14.31 -0.05
CA ASP A 605 -33.17 14.71 -0.17
C ASP A 605 -33.93 13.80 -1.16
N ASN A 606 -33.27 13.33 -2.22
CA ASN A 606 -33.90 12.51 -3.26
C ASN A 606 -33.59 11.00 -3.11
N GLY A 607 -32.79 10.63 -2.10
CA GLY A 607 -32.42 9.24 -1.84
C GLY A 607 -31.53 8.62 -2.92
N ILE A 608 -30.73 9.41 -3.65
CA ILE A 608 -29.82 8.89 -4.67
C ILE A 608 -28.72 8.04 -4.01
N ARG A 609 -28.44 6.86 -4.58
CA ARG A 609 -27.43 5.90 -4.11
C ARG A 609 -26.36 5.60 -5.16
N VAL A 610 -26.66 5.83 -6.43
CA VAL A 610 -25.68 5.75 -7.53
C VAL A 610 -25.58 7.12 -8.19
N VAL A 611 -24.46 7.80 -7.98
CA VAL A 611 -24.16 9.11 -8.58
C VAL A 611 -23.32 8.88 -9.82
N ILE A 612 -23.81 9.35 -10.96
CA ILE A 612 -23.11 9.26 -12.24
C ILE A 612 -22.61 10.66 -12.58
N LEU A 613 -21.30 10.81 -12.73
CA LEU A 613 -20.68 12.03 -13.24
C LEU A 613 -20.44 11.84 -14.73
N ASP A 614 -20.95 12.76 -15.55
CA ASP A 614 -21.01 12.61 -17.00
C ASP A 614 -20.40 13.82 -17.71
N ASP A 615 -19.40 13.57 -18.55
CA ASP A 615 -18.69 14.61 -19.30
C ASP A 615 -19.13 14.75 -20.76
N ARG A 616 -20.18 14.03 -21.18
CA ARG A 616 -20.71 14.09 -22.57
C ARG A 616 -21.35 15.43 -22.94
N VAL A 617 -21.48 16.36 -21.99
CA VAL A 617 -22.10 17.69 -22.17
C VAL A 617 -21.22 18.69 -22.95
N LEU A 618 -19.97 18.32 -23.29
CA LEU A 618 -19.02 19.16 -24.01
C LEU A 618 -19.66 19.81 -25.24
N SER A 619 -19.55 21.14 -25.34
CA SER A 619 -20.09 21.90 -26.47
C SER A 619 -19.32 23.20 -26.67
N ALA A 620 -19.63 23.96 -27.72
CA ALA A 620 -19.06 25.30 -27.91
C ALA A 620 -19.34 26.28 -26.76
N LYS A 621 -20.28 25.97 -25.85
CA LYS A 621 -20.60 26.79 -24.67
C LYS A 621 -20.04 26.22 -23.37
N GLN A 622 -19.98 24.89 -23.24
CA GLN A 622 -19.60 24.22 -22.00
C GLN A 622 -18.24 23.53 -22.14
N LYS A 623 -17.31 23.92 -21.27
CA LYS A 623 -16.03 23.27 -20.97
C LYS A 623 -16.25 22.17 -19.94
N LEU A 624 -15.28 21.28 -19.73
CA LEU A 624 -15.41 20.16 -18.77
C LEU A 624 -14.51 20.35 -17.56
N ILE A 625 -15.06 20.12 -16.37
CA ILE A 625 -14.28 19.94 -15.15
C ILE A 625 -13.52 18.63 -15.30
N PRO A 626 -12.18 18.59 -15.07
CA PRO A 626 -11.43 17.34 -15.11
C PRO A 626 -12.07 16.27 -14.22
N MET A 627 -12.32 15.08 -14.76
CA MET A 627 -13.13 14.05 -14.10
C MET A 627 -12.52 13.61 -12.76
N ALA A 628 -11.20 13.52 -12.67
CA ALA A 628 -10.51 13.22 -11.41
C ALA A 628 -10.78 14.29 -10.33
N MET A 629 -10.82 15.57 -10.72
CA MET A 629 -11.09 16.70 -9.84
C MET A 629 -12.54 16.66 -9.33
N ALA A 630 -13.50 16.45 -10.23
CA ALA A 630 -14.91 16.28 -9.88
C ALA A 630 -15.12 15.12 -8.89
N LEU A 631 -14.57 13.94 -9.20
CA LEU A 631 -14.64 12.78 -8.32
C LEU A 631 -14.00 13.02 -6.96
N GLY A 632 -12.77 13.55 -6.94
CA GLY A 632 -12.01 13.79 -5.72
C GLY A 632 -12.74 14.74 -4.78
N TYR A 633 -13.21 15.88 -5.30
CA TYR A 633 -13.97 16.86 -4.53
C TYR A 633 -15.29 16.29 -4.00
N ILE A 634 -16.11 15.66 -4.87
CA ILE A 634 -17.41 15.09 -4.47
C ILE A 634 -17.23 13.98 -3.44
N ASN A 635 -16.21 13.14 -3.60
CA ASN A 635 -15.87 12.10 -2.64
C ASN A 635 -15.56 12.69 -1.26
N GLN A 636 -14.83 13.81 -1.20
CA GLN A 636 -14.57 14.54 0.04
C GLN A 636 -15.81 15.24 0.60
N GLN A 637 -16.65 15.86 -0.22
CA GLN A 637 -17.89 16.50 0.26
C GLN A 637 -18.86 15.47 0.85
N LEU A 638 -19.02 14.31 0.21
CA LEU A 638 -19.81 13.20 0.74
C LEU A 638 -19.21 12.62 2.03
N PHE A 639 -17.88 12.66 2.17
CA PHE A 639 -17.19 12.28 3.40
C PHE A 639 -17.50 13.26 4.54
N LEU A 640 -17.29 14.56 4.31
CA LEU A 640 -17.52 15.61 5.30
C LEU A 640 -18.99 15.68 5.76
N THR A 641 -19.92 15.41 4.84
CA THR A 641 -21.36 15.38 5.12
C THR A 641 -21.86 14.02 5.63
N LYS A 642 -20.96 13.06 5.92
CA LYS A 642 -21.27 11.72 6.49
C LYS A 642 -22.18 10.84 5.62
N GLN A 643 -22.21 11.09 4.31
CA GLN A 643 -23.08 10.38 3.35
C GLN A 643 -22.34 9.35 2.49
N ARG A 644 -21.01 9.38 2.47
CA ARG A 644 -20.19 8.59 1.53
C ARG A 644 -20.44 7.07 1.56
N GLN A 645 -20.77 6.50 2.72
CA GLN A 645 -21.03 5.06 2.87
C GLN A 645 -22.30 4.57 2.14
N HIS A 646 -23.23 5.47 1.83
CA HIS A 646 -24.50 5.13 1.18
C HIS A 646 -24.43 5.23 -0.35
N VAL A 647 -23.33 5.75 -0.90
CA VAL A 647 -23.26 6.17 -2.30
C VAL A 647 -22.18 5.43 -3.07
N THR A 648 -22.51 5.08 -4.30
CA THR A 648 -21.57 4.63 -5.34
C THR A 648 -21.34 5.78 -6.32
N LEU A 649 -20.08 6.10 -6.60
CA LEU A 649 -19.69 7.06 -7.64
C LEU A 649 -19.33 6.31 -8.92
N VAL A 650 -19.92 6.70 -10.04
CA VAL A 650 -19.66 6.16 -11.39
C VAL A 650 -19.21 7.30 -12.29
N ALA A 651 -18.13 7.10 -13.03
CA ALA A 651 -17.61 8.09 -13.99
C ALA A 651 -17.93 7.66 -15.42
N CYS A 652 -18.77 8.42 -16.11
CA CYS A 652 -18.97 8.34 -17.54
C CYS A 652 -18.06 9.40 -18.18
N THR A 653 -16.92 8.97 -18.74
CA THR A 653 -15.86 9.92 -19.11
C THR A 653 -15.11 9.60 -20.40
N GLY A 654 -14.78 10.67 -21.14
CA GLY A 654 -13.88 10.63 -22.29
C GLY A 654 -12.39 10.74 -21.95
N GLU A 655 -12.03 11.06 -20.69
CA GLU A 655 -10.63 11.24 -20.25
C GLU A 655 -9.86 9.92 -20.06
N VAL A 656 -10.56 8.79 -19.96
CA VAL A 656 -9.92 7.49 -19.68
C VAL A 656 -9.50 6.81 -20.98
N LEU A 657 -8.20 6.92 -21.30
CA LEU A 657 -7.60 6.38 -22.52
C LEU A 657 -6.68 5.18 -22.25
N GLU A 658 -6.16 5.07 -21.03
CA GLU A 658 -5.19 4.05 -20.64
C GLU A 658 -5.38 3.63 -19.17
N PRO A 659 -4.76 2.52 -18.71
CA PRO A 659 -4.97 2.04 -17.34
C PRO A 659 -4.59 3.04 -16.24
N HIS A 660 -3.61 3.92 -16.49
CA HIS A 660 -3.19 4.94 -15.53
C HIS A 660 -4.34 5.89 -15.16
N SER A 661 -4.98 6.50 -16.17
CA SER A 661 -6.12 7.40 -15.99
C SER A 661 -7.27 6.73 -15.22
N ALA A 662 -7.59 5.47 -15.53
CA ALA A 662 -8.58 4.71 -14.78
C ALA A 662 -8.19 4.47 -13.31
N ALA A 663 -6.91 4.16 -13.04
CA ALA A 663 -6.41 3.94 -11.69
C ALA A 663 -6.48 5.23 -10.84
N VAL A 664 -6.24 6.41 -11.43
CA VAL A 664 -6.41 7.70 -10.75
C VAL A 664 -7.86 7.86 -10.29
N LEU A 665 -8.85 7.65 -11.17
CA LEU A 665 -10.26 7.79 -10.81
C LEU A 665 -10.69 6.81 -9.71
N VAL A 666 -10.26 5.55 -9.77
CA VAL A 666 -10.52 4.56 -8.71
C VAL A 666 -9.84 4.95 -7.39
N GLY A 667 -8.59 5.43 -7.47
CA GLY A 667 -7.81 5.86 -6.31
C GLY A 667 -8.45 6.99 -5.51
N TYR A 668 -9.22 7.86 -6.17
CA TYR A 668 -9.95 8.97 -5.55
C TYR A 668 -11.46 8.75 -5.40
N GLY A 669 -11.94 7.51 -5.58
CA GLY A 669 -13.23 7.09 -5.05
C GLY A 669 -14.27 6.63 -6.05
N SER A 670 -13.96 6.60 -7.35
CA SER A 670 -14.79 5.95 -8.34
C SER A 670 -14.93 4.45 -8.05
N VAL A 671 -16.14 3.93 -8.14
CA VAL A 671 -16.42 2.49 -8.06
C VAL A 671 -16.36 1.87 -9.44
N ALA A 672 -16.93 2.55 -10.43
CA ALA A 672 -17.01 2.08 -11.81
C ALA A 672 -16.78 3.21 -12.81
N ILE A 673 -16.25 2.87 -13.97
CA ILE A 673 -15.87 3.79 -15.03
C ILE A 673 -16.45 3.26 -16.33
N TYR A 674 -17.17 4.12 -17.04
CA TYR A 674 -17.62 3.89 -18.40
C TYR A 674 -16.84 4.81 -19.36
N PRO A 675 -15.76 4.30 -20.00
CA PRO A 675 -14.88 5.09 -20.87
C PRO A 675 -15.46 5.20 -22.29
N TRP A 676 -16.56 5.95 -22.44
CA TRP A 676 -17.36 6.00 -23.68
C TRP A 676 -16.53 6.42 -24.91
N LEU A 677 -15.66 7.43 -24.79
CA LEU A 677 -14.90 7.96 -25.92
C LEU A 677 -13.81 7.00 -26.42
N LEU A 678 -13.23 6.21 -25.51
CA LEU A 678 -12.25 5.19 -25.87
C LEU A 678 -12.91 4.08 -26.71
N TYR A 679 -14.10 3.64 -26.33
CA TYR A 679 -14.87 2.67 -27.13
C TYR A 679 -15.35 3.25 -28.45
N ALA A 680 -15.82 4.51 -28.46
CA ALA A 680 -16.20 5.21 -29.70
C ALA A 680 -15.02 5.31 -30.68
N SER A 681 -13.83 5.64 -30.17
CA SER A 681 -12.60 5.69 -30.97
C SER A 681 -12.20 4.31 -31.49
N GLY A 682 -12.32 3.26 -30.66
CA GLY A 682 -12.08 1.88 -31.07
C GLY A 682 -13.07 1.39 -32.14
N LEU A 683 -14.35 1.75 -32.02
CA LEU A 683 -15.37 1.42 -33.00
C LEU A 683 -15.09 2.10 -34.35
N GLU A 684 -14.75 3.38 -34.34
CA GLU A 684 -14.42 4.13 -35.56
C GLU A 684 -13.24 3.48 -36.32
N LEU A 685 -12.22 3.01 -35.60
CA LEU A 685 -11.09 2.28 -36.20
C LEU A 685 -11.52 0.95 -36.84
N CYS A 686 -12.44 0.22 -36.21
CA CYS A 686 -12.95 -1.02 -36.75
C CYS A 686 -13.82 -0.79 -37.99
N GLU A 687 -14.69 0.23 -37.97
CA GLU A 687 -15.55 0.60 -39.08
C GLU A 687 -14.70 1.07 -40.28
N LYS A 688 -13.65 1.88 -40.06
CA LYS A 688 -12.68 2.26 -41.11
C LYS A 688 -11.94 1.06 -41.74
N GLN A 689 -11.77 -0.02 -40.98
CA GLN A 689 -11.16 -1.27 -41.45
C GLN A 689 -12.17 -2.24 -42.08
N ASN A 690 -13.47 -1.89 -42.13
CA ASN A 690 -14.55 -2.75 -42.60
C ASN A 690 -14.60 -4.12 -41.87
N LEU A 691 -14.30 -4.12 -40.58
CA LEU A 691 -14.34 -5.34 -39.76
C LEU A 691 -15.78 -5.84 -39.58
N SER A 692 -15.95 -7.16 -39.52
CA SER A 692 -17.25 -7.77 -39.21
C SER A 692 -17.71 -7.47 -37.77
N ALA A 693 -19.01 -7.60 -37.49
CA ALA A 693 -19.56 -7.42 -36.14
C ALA A 693 -18.86 -8.29 -35.07
N LYS A 694 -18.42 -9.49 -35.44
CA LYS A 694 -17.68 -10.40 -34.55
C LYS A 694 -16.29 -9.83 -34.20
N GLU A 695 -15.60 -9.28 -35.19
CA GLU A 695 -14.26 -8.69 -35.04
C GLU A 695 -14.30 -7.36 -34.29
N ILE A 696 -15.32 -6.52 -34.53
CA ILE A 696 -15.59 -5.30 -33.76
C ILE A 696 -15.71 -5.67 -32.27
N ARG A 697 -16.60 -6.60 -31.96
CA ARG A 697 -16.83 -7.05 -30.58
C ARG A 697 -15.56 -7.61 -29.94
N HIS A 698 -14.76 -8.39 -30.69
CA HIS A 698 -13.50 -8.90 -30.17
C HIS A 698 -12.53 -7.77 -29.83
N SER A 699 -12.39 -6.78 -30.72
CA SER A 699 -11.50 -5.64 -30.54
C SER A 699 -11.88 -4.77 -29.34
N LEU A 700 -13.18 -4.48 -29.15
CA LEU A 700 -13.66 -3.72 -27.99
C LEU A 700 -13.52 -4.50 -26.67
N ASN A 701 -13.77 -5.82 -26.69
CA ASN A 701 -13.49 -6.68 -25.54
C ASN A 701 -12.00 -6.71 -25.18
N ASN A 702 -11.11 -6.63 -26.16
CA ASN A 702 -9.67 -6.53 -25.90
C ASN A 702 -9.32 -5.19 -25.23
N ILE A 703 -9.90 -4.07 -25.64
CA ILE A 703 -9.75 -2.78 -24.91
C ILE A 703 -10.22 -2.91 -23.46
N TYR A 704 -11.42 -3.46 -23.24
CA TYR A 704 -11.95 -3.73 -21.91
C TYR A 704 -10.98 -4.57 -21.06
N ALA A 705 -10.48 -5.67 -21.62
CA ALA A 705 -9.54 -6.56 -20.95
C ALA A 705 -8.18 -5.90 -20.68
N ALA A 706 -7.70 -5.03 -21.58
CA ALA A 706 -6.46 -4.29 -21.43
C ALA A 706 -6.52 -3.34 -20.23
N LEU A 707 -7.60 -2.56 -20.11
CA LEU A 707 -7.81 -1.68 -18.96
C LEU A 707 -7.93 -2.46 -17.64
N THR A 708 -8.72 -3.54 -17.62
CA THR A 708 -8.87 -4.36 -16.40
C THR A 708 -7.54 -4.98 -15.95
N LYS A 709 -6.76 -5.54 -16.88
CA LYS A 709 -5.43 -6.10 -16.57
C LYS A 709 -4.44 -5.01 -16.16
N GLY A 710 -4.50 -3.83 -16.77
CA GLY A 710 -3.65 -2.70 -16.41
C GLY A 710 -3.93 -2.19 -15.00
N ILE A 711 -5.20 -2.10 -14.57
CA ILE A 711 -5.54 -1.77 -13.17
C ILE A 711 -4.98 -2.82 -12.20
N LEU A 712 -5.08 -4.11 -12.56
CA LEU A 712 -4.51 -5.21 -11.79
C LEU A 712 -2.99 -5.05 -11.62
N LYS A 713 -2.29 -4.71 -12.70
CA LYS A 713 -0.85 -4.45 -12.66
C LYS A 713 -0.50 -3.24 -11.81
N ILE A 714 -1.25 -2.13 -11.92
CA ILE A 714 -0.98 -0.93 -11.13
C ILE A 714 -1.15 -1.18 -9.63
N MET A 715 -2.21 -1.90 -9.21
CA MET A 715 -2.36 -2.24 -7.78
C MET A 715 -1.25 -3.18 -7.29
N SER A 716 -0.78 -4.09 -8.15
CA SER A 716 0.24 -5.07 -7.78
C SER A 716 1.60 -4.42 -7.50
N LYS A 717 1.88 -3.24 -8.08
CA LYS A 717 3.10 -2.45 -7.79
C LYS A 717 3.23 -2.09 -6.32
N MET A 718 2.13 -1.89 -5.61
CA MET A 718 2.12 -1.63 -4.16
C MET A 718 1.92 -2.91 -3.34
N GLY A 719 1.77 -4.07 -3.99
CA GLY A 719 1.42 -5.34 -3.35
C GLY A 719 -0.04 -5.43 -2.93
N ILE A 720 -0.94 -4.66 -3.54
CA ILE A 720 -2.38 -4.71 -3.27
C ILE A 720 -3.04 -5.72 -4.20
N SER A 721 -3.84 -6.61 -3.64
CA SER A 721 -4.48 -7.72 -4.34
C SER A 721 -5.90 -7.40 -4.80
N THR A 722 -6.60 -6.44 -4.18
CA THR A 722 -8.01 -6.15 -4.51
C THR A 722 -8.27 -4.70 -4.85
N VAL A 723 -9.08 -4.47 -5.89
CA VAL A 723 -9.52 -3.11 -6.26
C VAL A 723 -10.33 -2.46 -5.15
N SER A 724 -11.05 -3.25 -4.35
CA SER A 724 -11.80 -2.74 -3.20
C SER A 724 -10.86 -2.14 -2.15
N SER A 725 -9.69 -2.71 -1.89
CA SER A 725 -8.64 -2.13 -1.03
C SER A 725 -7.95 -0.93 -1.69
N TYR A 726 -7.67 -0.98 -3.00
CA TYR A 726 -7.03 0.11 -3.76
C TYR A 726 -7.89 1.38 -3.88
N ARG A 727 -9.22 1.25 -3.94
CA ARG A 727 -10.15 2.39 -4.00
C ARG A 727 -10.00 3.30 -2.77
N ASN A 728 -10.02 4.61 -2.95
CA ASN A 728 -9.78 5.62 -1.91
C ASN A 728 -8.40 5.53 -1.22
N SER A 729 -7.41 4.88 -1.85
CA SER A 729 -6.08 4.73 -1.25
C SER A 729 -5.18 5.97 -1.43
N ALA A 730 -5.49 6.83 -2.43
CA ALA A 730 -4.67 7.99 -2.79
C ALA A 730 -3.17 7.62 -2.97
N LEU A 731 -2.88 6.49 -3.60
CA LEU A 731 -1.53 5.97 -3.84
C LEU A 731 -0.86 6.64 -5.06
N PHE A 732 -0.84 7.97 -5.05
CA PHE A 732 -0.19 8.79 -6.06
C PHE A 732 0.66 9.88 -5.40
N ASP A 733 1.79 10.20 -6.02
CA ASP A 733 2.52 11.45 -5.80
C ASP A 733 2.00 12.50 -6.77
N VAL A 734 1.65 13.68 -6.28
CA VAL A 734 1.16 14.77 -7.12
C VAL A 734 2.29 15.77 -7.36
N ILE A 735 2.57 16.05 -8.63
CA ILE A 735 3.67 16.93 -9.05
C ILE A 735 3.09 17.99 -9.99
N GLY A 736 3.20 19.26 -9.61
CA GLY A 736 2.81 20.39 -10.46
C GLY A 736 1.44 21.01 -10.18
N LEU A 737 0.68 20.52 -9.18
CA LEU A 737 -0.58 21.11 -8.73
C LEU A 737 -0.40 21.83 -7.38
N SER A 738 -1.17 22.89 -7.13
CA SER A 738 -1.11 23.68 -5.89
C SER A 738 -1.47 22.85 -4.65
N GLU A 739 -0.94 23.22 -3.47
CA GLU A 739 -1.32 22.58 -2.21
C GLU A 739 -2.82 22.75 -1.93
N HIS A 740 -3.35 23.93 -2.19
CA HIS A 740 -4.77 24.26 -2.04
C HIS A 740 -5.69 23.31 -2.84
N LEU A 741 -5.37 23.06 -4.11
CA LEU A 741 -6.14 22.15 -4.96
C LEU A 741 -6.00 20.70 -4.49
N VAL A 742 -4.79 20.27 -4.13
CA VAL A 742 -4.53 18.91 -3.64
C VAL A 742 -5.26 18.64 -2.32
N GLU A 743 -5.27 19.59 -1.39
CA GLU A 743 -6.02 19.47 -0.14
C GLU A 743 -7.53 19.40 -0.39
N THR A 744 -8.04 20.20 -1.33
CA THR A 744 -9.46 20.31 -1.65
C THR A 744 -10.00 19.08 -2.40
N CYS A 745 -9.25 18.53 -3.36
CA CYS A 745 -9.73 17.46 -4.24
C CYS A 745 -9.07 16.10 -3.97
N PHE A 746 -7.79 16.07 -3.59
CA PHE A 746 -6.94 14.87 -3.59
C PHE A 746 -6.31 14.55 -2.22
N LYS A 747 -7.01 14.91 -1.14
CA LYS A 747 -6.56 14.72 0.24
C LYS A 747 -6.07 13.29 0.47
N GLY A 748 -4.85 13.17 1.01
CA GLY A 748 -4.16 11.89 1.24
C GLY A 748 -2.96 11.63 0.32
N SER A 749 -2.81 12.43 -0.74
CA SER A 749 -1.64 12.46 -1.63
C SER A 749 -0.68 13.57 -1.21
N ALA A 750 0.61 13.43 -1.48
CA ALA A 750 1.59 14.48 -1.23
C ALA A 750 1.74 15.37 -2.47
N ALA A 751 1.71 16.69 -2.29
CA ALA A 751 2.11 17.66 -3.30
C ALA A 751 3.63 17.88 -3.20
N LEU A 752 4.41 17.20 -4.05
CA LEU A 752 5.88 17.22 -3.96
C LEU A 752 6.52 18.47 -4.58
N LEU A 753 5.90 18.99 -5.62
CA LEU A 753 6.28 20.25 -6.27
C LEU A 753 4.99 21.04 -6.51
N PRO A 754 4.55 21.86 -5.53
CA PRO A 754 3.35 22.66 -5.67
C PRO A 754 3.44 23.60 -6.88
N GLY A 755 2.33 23.74 -7.62
CA GLY A 755 2.29 24.49 -8.87
C GLY A 755 0.91 25.06 -9.19
N LEU A 756 0.35 24.66 -10.32
CA LEU A 756 -0.86 25.20 -10.93
C LEU A 756 -2.07 25.12 -9.99
N ASP A 757 -2.81 26.22 -9.85
CA ASP A 757 -4.07 26.27 -9.10
C ASP A 757 -5.28 26.24 -10.04
N PHE A 758 -6.50 26.29 -9.49
CA PHE A 758 -7.76 26.23 -10.26
C PHE A 758 -7.80 27.24 -11.43
N ILE A 759 -7.34 28.47 -11.21
CA ILE A 759 -7.34 29.54 -12.23
C ILE A 759 -6.39 29.22 -13.39
N ASP A 760 -5.26 28.59 -13.11
CA ASP A 760 -4.28 28.24 -14.15
C ASP A 760 -4.79 27.09 -15.02
N LEU A 761 -5.40 26.09 -14.39
CA LEU A 761 -6.05 24.98 -15.09
C LEU A 761 -7.26 25.45 -15.92
N GLU A 762 -8.06 26.38 -15.38
CA GLU A 762 -9.15 27.00 -16.12
C GLU A 762 -8.65 27.66 -17.42
N LYS A 763 -7.55 28.42 -17.36
CA LYS A 763 -6.93 29.04 -18.54
C LYS A 763 -6.43 27.99 -19.54
N GLN A 764 -5.85 26.88 -19.08
CA GLN A 764 -5.40 25.79 -19.97
C GLN A 764 -6.58 25.11 -20.66
N ILE A 765 -7.66 24.84 -19.93
CA ILE A 765 -8.89 24.28 -20.47
C ILE A 765 -9.52 25.25 -21.48
N GLU A 766 -9.57 26.54 -21.15
CA GLU A 766 -10.11 27.58 -22.02
C GLU A 766 -9.30 27.73 -23.31
N LYS A 767 -7.96 27.73 -23.23
CA LYS A 767 -7.09 27.75 -24.41
C LYS A 767 -7.38 26.59 -25.35
N THR A 768 -7.51 25.38 -24.80
CA THR A 768 -7.80 24.16 -25.57
C THR A 768 -9.19 24.22 -26.20
N HIS A 769 -10.20 24.61 -25.42
CA HIS A 769 -11.58 24.75 -25.86
C HIS A 769 -11.71 25.81 -26.96
N HIS A 770 -11.06 26.96 -26.80
CA HIS A 770 -11.11 28.06 -27.75
C HIS A 770 -10.46 27.69 -29.09
N LYS A 771 -9.28 27.07 -29.05
CA LYS A 771 -8.57 26.53 -30.23
C LYS A 771 -9.48 25.57 -31.04
N LEU A 772 -10.22 24.72 -30.34
CA LEU A 772 -11.08 23.70 -30.94
C LEU A 772 -12.35 24.27 -31.57
N PHE A 773 -13.09 25.12 -30.84
CA PHE A 773 -14.42 25.57 -31.25
C PHE A 773 -14.44 26.90 -32.01
N PHE A 774 -13.45 27.78 -31.84
CA PHE A 774 -13.50 29.14 -32.37
C PHE A 774 -12.36 29.49 -33.33
N GLU A 775 -11.14 28.94 -33.17
CA GLU A 775 -10.02 29.25 -34.07
C GLU A 775 -9.95 28.33 -35.31
N SER A 776 -10.54 27.14 -35.25
CA SER A 776 -10.54 26.17 -36.34
C SER A 776 -11.61 26.49 -37.41
N PHE A 777 -11.42 27.59 -38.16
CA PHE A 777 -12.36 28.04 -39.20
C PHE A 777 -12.32 27.19 -40.50
N MET A 778 -11.23 26.48 -40.76
CA MET A 778 -11.09 25.51 -41.87
C MET A 778 -11.07 24.08 -41.33
N GLN A 779 -11.50 23.11 -42.15
CA GLN A 779 -11.31 21.71 -41.80
C GLN A 779 -9.81 21.43 -41.64
N PRO A 780 -9.38 20.83 -40.51
CA PRO A 780 -7.98 20.55 -40.29
C PRO A 780 -7.48 19.54 -41.33
N VAL A 781 -6.26 19.74 -41.83
CA VAL A 781 -5.62 18.87 -42.84
C VAL A 781 -5.58 17.40 -42.37
N TYR A 782 -5.40 17.20 -41.06
CA TYR A 782 -5.51 15.92 -40.40
C TYR A 782 -6.72 15.90 -39.45
N PRO A 783 -7.51 14.81 -39.41
CA PRO A 783 -8.65 14.69 -38.50
C PRO A 783 -8.27 14.85 -37.02
N LEU A 784 -7.07 14.38 -36.65
CA LEU A 784 -6.50 14.44 -35.30
C LEU A 784 -5.13 15.10 -35.34
N GLU A 785 -4.70 15.66 -34.21
CA GLU A 785 -3.32 16.13 -34.06
C GLU A 785 -2.35 14.93 -34.13
N ILE A 786 -1.10 15.15 -34.57
CA ILE A 786 -0.13 14.06 -34.74
C ILE A 786 0.25 13.49 -33.36
N GLY A 787 0.53 14.38 -32.39
CA GLY A 787 1.10 14.00 -31.10
C GLY A 787 2.62 13.92 -31.16
N GLY A 788 3.23 13.69 -30.01
CA GLY A 788 4.68 13.56 -29.87
C GLY A 788 5.09 13.36 -28.42
N PHE A 789 4.23 12.75 -27.60
CA PHE A 789 4.47 12.52 -26.17
C PHE A 789 5.35 11.27 -25.94
N TYR A 790 5.14 10.21 -26.72
CA TYR A 790 5.91 8.97 -26.59
C TYR A 790 7.17 8.96 -27.48
N ARG A 791 7.18 9.78 -28.54
CA ARG A 791 8.30 9.85 -29.50
C ARG A 791 8.52 11.28 -29.98
N ASP A 792 9.80 11.65 -30.10
CA ASP A 792 10.25 12.90 -30.73
C ASP A 792 9.59 13.10 -32.09
N THR A 793 8.69 14.09 -32.15
CA THR A 793 8.02 14.52 -33.36
C THR A 793 8.23 16.03 -33.48
N PRO A 794 8.94 16.51 -34.53
CA PRO A 794 9.25 17.93 -34.66
C PRO A 794 8.02 18.83 -34.57
N GLY A 795 8.08 19.83 -33.68
CA GLY A 795 7.00 20.81 -33.48
C GLY A 795 5.94 20.43 -32.42
N PHE A 796 6.07 19.26 -31.79
CA PHE A 796 5.16 18.81 -30.71
C PHE A 796 5.85 18.87 -29.34
N GLU A 797 5.66 17.86 -28.47
CA GLU A 797 6.25 17.84 -27.13
C GLU A 797 7.78 17.79 -27.21
N TYR A 798 8.44 18.47 -26.27
CA TYR A 798 9.89 18.49 -26.21
C TYR A 798 10.45 17.15 -25.70
N HIS A 799 11.56 16.71 -26.28
CA HIS A 799 12.33 15.54 -25.83
C HIS A 799 13.80 15.90 -25.61
N ASP A 800 14.36 15.51 -24.47
CA ASP A 800 15.79 15.74 -24.15
C ASP A 800 16.72 14.94 -25.07
N PHE A 801 16.27 13.78 -25.55
CA PHE A 801 16.96 12.92 -26.52
C PHE A 801 16.33 13.01 -27.91
N ASN A 802 16.12 14.23 -28.41
CA ASN A 802 15.65 14.43 -29.80
C ASN A 802 16.75 14.14 -30.84
N SER A 803 16.30 13.94 -32.08
CA SER A 803 17.15 13.57 -33.23
C SER A 803 18.35 14.51 -33.46
N GLN A 804 18.19 15.82 -33.24
CA GLN A 804 19.26 16.80 -33.43
C GLN A 804 20.34 16.66 -32.35
N ILE A 805 19.92 16.56 -31.08
CA ILE A 805 20.82 16.39 -29.93
C ILE A 805 21.64 15.11 -30.06
N VAL A 806 20.98 13.99 -30.40
CA VAL A 806 21.65 12.68 -30.55
C VAL A 806 22.67 12.72 -31.69
N THR A 807 22.31 13.28 -32.85
CA THR A 807 23.22 13.40 -33.99
C THR A 807 24.46 14.23 -33.63
N GLN A 808 24.28 15.34 -32.92
CA GLN A 808 25.38 16.20 -32.50
C GLN A 808 26.28 15.51 -31.46
N LEU A 809 25.71 14.75 -30.53
CA LEU A 809 26.46 13.95 -29.56
C LEU A 809 27.33 12.87 -30.24
N HIS A 810 26.79 12.18 -31.24
CA HIS A 810 27.56 11.19 -32.02
C HIS A 810 28.72 11.84 -32.79
N ARG A 811 28.50 13.00 -33.42
CA ARG A 811 29.56 13.74 -34.09
C ARG A 811 30.67 14.17 -33.13
N PHE A 812 30.31 14.61 -31.92
CA PHE A 812 31.28 14.89 -30.87
C PHE A 812 32.07 13.63 -30.48
N ALA A 813 31.40 12.49 -30.27
CA ALA A 813 32.05 11.22 -29.93
C ALA A 813 33.00 10.70 -31.02
N GLU A 814 32.68 10.93 -32.31
CA GLU A 814 33.52 10.54 -33.45
C GLU A 814 34.75 11.46 -33.63
N THR A 815 34.57 12.76 -33.44
CA THR A 815 35.63 13.75 -33.73
C THR A 815 36.48 14.11 -32.50
N CYS A 816 35.97 13.87 -31.29
CA CYS A 816 36.57 14.28 -30.02
C CYS A 816 36.95 15.77 -29.95
N SER A 817 36.26 16.64 -30.72
CA SER A 817 36.62 18.05 -30.83
C SER A 817 35.85 18.92 -29.84
N ARG A 818 36.53 19.94 -29.28
CA ARG A 818 35.90 20.91 -28.37
C ARG A 818 34.80 21.72 -29.05
N GLU A 819 34.93 21.98 -30.34
CA GLU A 819 33.94 22.73 -31.12
C GLU A 819 32.60 21.97 -31.17
N GLU A 820 32.63 20.68 -31.49
CA GLU A 820 31.40 19.86 -31.56
C GLU A 820 30.76 19.67 -30.18
N TYR A 821 31.56 19.59 -29.10
CA TYR A 821 31.04 19.60 -27.73
C TYR A 821 30.36 20.92 -27.36
N LEU A 822 30.92 22.06 -27.76
CA LEU A 822 30.32 23.36 -27.47
C LEU A 822 28.98 23.53 -28.21
N LYS A 823 28.89 23.09 -29.47
CA LYS A 823 27.61 23.05 -30.21
C LYS A 823 26.57 22.21 -29.48
N PHE A 824 26.93 21.00 -29.03
CA PHE A 824 26.07 20.15 -28.21
C PHE A 824 25.61 20.86 -26.92
N ARG A 825 26.55 21.45 -26.18
CA ARG A 825 26.27 22.17 -24.92
C ARG A 825 25.33 23.34 -25.14
N GLU A 826 25.52 24.13 -26.19
CA GLU A 826 24.67 25.28 -26.51
C GLU A 826 23.22 24.88 -26.76
N MET A 827 22.99 23.74 -27.42
CA MET A 827 21.63 23.19 -27.61
C MET A 827 20.96 22.85 -26.28
N ILE A 828 21.70 22.24 -25.34
CA ILE A 828 21.17 21.89 -24.01
C ILE A 828 20.94 23.14 -23.15
N VAL A 829 21.88 24.08 -23.13
CA VAL A 829 21.76 25.34 -22.36
C VAL A 829 20.62 26.21 -22.89
N GLY A 830 20.38 26.19 -24.21
CA GLY A 830 19.33 26.97 -24.88
C GLY A 830 17.91 26.37 -24.79
N ARG A 831 17.70 25.22 -24.14
CA ARG A 831 16.41 24.50 -24.15
C ARG A 831 15.29 25.14 -23.31
N GLY A 832 15.64 26.12 -22.47
CA GLY A 832 14.74 26.74 -21.51
C GLY A 832 14.43 25.83 -20.30
N THR A 833 13.39 26.18 -19.54
CA THR A 833 12.98 25.44 -18.34
C THR A 833 12.13 24.23 -18.71
N ARG A 834 12.74 23.05 -18.81
CA ARG A 834 12.05 21.79 -19.18
C ARG A 834 12.03 20.77 -18.05
N PHE A 835 13.03 20.81 -17.17
CA PHE A 835 13.17 19.94 -16.00
C PHE A 835 13.39 20.76 -14.72
N ILE A 836 13.17 20.15 -13.56
CA ILE A 836 13.33 20.83 -12.24
C ILE A 836 14.73 21.44 -12.10
N ARG A 837 15.75 20.70 -12.55
CA ARG A 837 17.16 21.14 -12.53
C ARG A 837 17.41 22.40 -13.37
N ASP A 838 16.60 22.67 -14.39
CA ASP A 838 16.77 23.84 -15.26
C ASP A 838 16.33 25.14 -14.56
N ALA A 839 15.51 25.03 -13.49
CA ALA A 839 15.10 26.16 -12.66
C ALA A 839 16.13 26.52 -11.56
N LEU A 840 17.23 25.76 -11.44
CA LEU A 840 18.25 25.97 -10.42
C LEU A 840 19.45 26.74 -11.01
N THR A 841 20.02 27.66 -10.23
CA THR A 841 21.24 28.41 -10.59
C THR A 841 22.31 28.27 -9.51
N PHE A 842 23.58 28.28 -9.92
CA PHE A 842 24.71 28.21 -8.99
C PHE A 842 25.02 29.60 -8.43
N SER A 843 25.03 29.73 -7.11
CA SER A 843 25.50 30.92 -6.41
C SER A 843 26.62 30.52 -5.44
N SER A 844 27.79 31.16 -5.56
CA SER A 844 28.95 30.91 -4.71
C SER A 844 29.50 32.23 -4.19
N PRO A 845 29.74 32.36 -2.87
CA PRO A 845 30.42 33.53 -2.30
C PRO A 845 31.93 33.53 -2.57
N ASN A 846 32.49 32.40 -3.00
CA ASN A 846 33.92 32.25 -3.26
C ASN A 846 34.27 32.77 -4.68
N PRO A 847 35.40 33.47 -4.85
CA PRO A 847 35.88 33.88 -6.17
C PRO A 847 36.23 32.65 -7.03
N PRO A 848 36.09 32.75 -8.36
CA PRO A 848 36.55 31.71 -9.28
C PRO A 848 38.03 31.38 -9.06
N ILE A 849 38.37 30.10 -9.15
CA ILE A 849 39.74 29.59 -9.03
C ILE A 849 40.31 29.22 -10.41
N SER A 850 41.65 29.12 -10.52
CA SER A 850 42.29 28.54 -11.72
C SER A 850 41.88 27.08 -11.89
N LEU A 851 41.74 26.63 -13.14
CA LEU A 851 41.46 25.22 -13.46
C LEU A 851 42.54 24.27 -12.92
N ASP A 852 43.79 24.73 -12.79
CA ASP A 852 44.89 23.92 -12.23
C ASP A 852 44.70 23.58 -10.74
N LYS A 853 43.79 24.29 -10.06
CA LYS A 853 43.42 24.02 -8.66
C LYS A 853 42.21 23.10 -8.53
N VAL A 854 41.53 22.78 -9.63
CA VAL A 854 40.44 21.80 -9.66
C VAL A 854 41.05 20.40 -9.63
N GLU A 855 40.34 19.44 -9.05
CA GLU A 855 40.79 18.06 -9.05
C GLU A 855 41.02 17.51 -10.48
N PRO A 856 42.02 16.63 -10.70
CA PRO A 856 42.29 16.04 -12.01
C PRO A 856 41.10 15.28 -12.59
N VAL A 857 41.03 15.19 -13.93
CA VAL A 857 39.93 14.51 -14.64
C VAL A 857 39.82 13.05 -14.22
N GLU A 858 40.94 12.38 -13.97
CA GLU A 858 41.00 10.97 -13.56
C GLU A 858 40.28 10.74 -12.22
N MET A 859 40.33 11.72 -11.31
CA MET A 859 39.61 11.65 -10.02
C MET A 859 38.11 11.89 -10.21
N ILE A 860 37.73 12.71 -11.18
CA ILE A 860 36.33 12.97 -11.54
C ILE A 860 35.72 11.72 -12.20
N THR A 861 36.39 11.11 -13.18
CA THR A 861 35.88 9.94 -13.92
C THR A 861 35.76 8.70 -13.05
N CYS A 862 36.53 8.59 -11.96
CA CYS A 862 36.36 7.54 -10.95
C CYS A 862 34.97 7.56 -10.28
N ARG A 863 34.27 8.70 -10.30
CA ARG A 863 32.90 8.83 -9.75
C ARG A 863 31.82 8.45 -10.77
N PHE A 864 32.17 8.23 -12.03
CA PHE A 864 31.21 7.87 -13.07
C PHE A 864 30.95 6.36 -13.08
N ASP A 865 29.68 6.01 -13.29
CA ASP A 865 29.21 4.65 -13.49
C ASP A 865 28.38 4.59 -14.77
N SER A 866 28.62 3.58 -15.62
CA SER A 866 27.69 3.29 -16.71
C SER A 866 26.44 2.63 -16.12
N ALA A 867 25.26 3.20 -16.39
CA ALA A 867 24.00 2.68 -15.87
C ALA A 867 23.83 1.16 -16.10
N ALA A 868 23.15 0.50 -15.16
CA ALA A 868 22.87 -0.93 -15.22
C ALA A 868 22.01 -1.31 -16.42
N MET A 869 22.62 -1.90 -17.46
CA MET A 869 21.95 -2.35 -18.68
C MET A 869 22.31 -3.79 -18.96
N SER A 870 21.31 -4.66 -19.11
CA SER A 870 21.55 -6.10 -19.19
C SER A 870 22.08 -6.53 -20.55
N LEU A 871 22.99 -7.50 -20.53
CA LEU A 871 23.30 -8.28 -21.72
C LEU A 871 22.03 -9.03 -22.17
N GLY A 872 21.63 -8.82 -23.42
CA GLY A 872 20.34 -9.21 -23.99
C GLY A 872 19.43 -8.00 -24.23
N ALA A 873 19.41 -7.00 -23.35
CA ALA A 873 18.84 -5.70 -23.69
C ALA A 873 19.77 -4.97 -24.68
N LEU A 874 21.07 -4.93 -24.34
CA LEU A 874 22.14 -4.51 -25.23
C LEU A 874 22.78 -5.71 -25.94
N SER A 875 23.45 -5.45 -27.07
CA SER A 875 24.30 -6.44 -27.72
C SER A 875 25.57 -6.73 -26.89
N PRO A 876 26.22 -7.88 -27.09
CA PRO A 876 27.50 -8.18 -26.45
C PRO A 876 28.57 -7.10 -26.67
N GLU A 877 28.65 -6.57 -27.90
CA GLU A 877 29.64 -5.57 -28.29
C GLU A 877 29.43 -4.26 -27.53
N ALA A 878 28.19 -3.77 -27.46
CA ALA A 878 27.88 -2.56 -26.71
C ALA A 878 28.13 -2.74 -25.20
N HIS A 879 27.80 -3.91 -24.65
CA HIS A 879 27.98 -4.21 -23.23
C HIS A 879 29.47 -4.30 -22.85
N GLU A 880 30.28 -4.97 -23.67
CA GLU A 880 31.73 -5.08 -23.49
C GLU A 880 32.45 -3.74 -23.68
N ALA A 881 32.05 -2.95 -24.68
CA ALA A 881 32.64 -1.63 -24.94
C ALA A 881 32.43 -0.67 -23.75
N LEU A 882 31.26 -0.68 -23.13
CA LEU A 882 30.99 0.11 -21.92
C LEU A 882 31.88 -0.33 -20.76
N ALA A 883 32.02 -1.64 -20.53
CA ALA A 883 32.85 -2.17 -19.45
C ALA A 883 34.34 -1.82 -19.65
N GLU A 884 34.83 -1.99 -20.88
CA GLU A 884 36.21 -1.66 -21.24
C GLU A 884 36.49 -0.16 -21.07
N ALA A 885 35.63 0.71 -21.59
CA ALA A 885 35.78 2.16 -21.46
C ALA A 885 35.79 2.62 -19.99
N MET A 886 34.84 2.17 -19.18
CA MET A 886 34.77 2.58 -17.77
C MET A 886 35.95 2.05 -16.96
N ASN A 887 36.43 0.85 -17.25
CA ASN A 887 37.61 0.29 -16.57
C ASN A 887 38.89 1.05 -16.92
N GLN A 888 39.05 1.48 -18.18
CA GLN A 888 40.18 2.31 -18.61
C GLN A 888 40.14 3.72 -17.99
N LEU A 889 38.95 4.32 -17.85
CA LEU A 889 38.75 5.64 -17.24
C LEU A 889 38.84 5.65 -15.70
N GLY A 890 39.03 4.49 -15.07
CA GLY A 890 39.03 4.34 -13.60
C GLY A 890 37.64 4.27 -12.97
N GLY A 891 36.58 4.62 -13.71
CA GLY A 891 35.18 4.52 -13.30
C GLY A 891 34.67 3.08 -13.20
N SER A 892 33.35 2.92 -13.13
CA SER A 892 32.71 1.60 -13.02
C SER A 892 31.70 1.36 -14.12
N SER A 893 31.49 0.09 -14.47
CA SER A 893 30.37 -0.32 -15.31
C SER A 893 29.53 -1.34 -14.56
N ASN A 894 28.24 -1.36 -14.84
CA ASN A 894 27.28 -2.27 -14.23
C ASN A 894 26.71 -3.27 -15.25
N CYS A 895 26.79 -4.56 -14.94
CA CYS A 895 26.40 -5.61 -15.88
C CYS A 895 24.88 -5.71 -16.14
N GLY A 896 24.06 -5.06 -15.29
CA GLY A 896 22.60 -5.21 -15.31
C GLY A 896 22.11 -6.61 -14.91
N GLU A 897 20.82 -6.85 -15.09
CA GLU A 897 20.11 -8.05 -14.63
C GLU A 897 20.33 -9.32 -15.48
N GLY A 898 21.27 -9.30 -16.43
CA GLY A 898 21.36 -10.31 -17.49
C GLY A 898 22.35 -11.45 -17.25
N GLY A 899 23.09 -11.42 -16.13
CA GLY A 899 24.30 -12.22 -15.96
C GLY A 899 25.50 -11.65 -16.71
N GLU A 900 26.65 -12.30 -16.57
CA GLU A 900 27.87 -11.96 -17.30
C GLU A 900 28.68 -13.22 -17.56
N ASP A 901 29.34 -13.29 -18.73
CA ASP A 901 30.16 -14.43 -19.12
C ASP A 901 31.41 -14.54 -18.22
N ALA A 902 31.67 -15.74 -17.70
CA ALA A 902 32.83 -16.02 -16.86
C ALA A 902 34.17 -15.79 -17.58
N ALA A 903 34.20 -15.86 -18.91
CA ALA A 903 35.37 -15.53 -19.71
C ALA A 903 35.83 -14.07 -19.49
N ARG A 904 34.91 -13.16 -19.11
CA ARG A 904 35.22 -11.74 -18.89
C ARG A 904 35.88 -11.46 -17.55
N PHE A 905 35.69 -12.29 -16.52
CA PHE A 905 36.01 -11.97 -15.12
C PHE A 905 37.46 -11.56 -14.85
N LYS A 906 38.40 -12.03 -15.67
CA LYS A 906 39.84 -11.72 -15.55
C LYS A 906 40.36 -10.80 -16.66
N THR A 907 39.47 -10.06 -17.31
CA THR A 907 39.79 -9.17 -18.44
C THR A 907 39.37 -7.72 -18.14
N VAL A 908 39.84 -6.78 -18.96
CA VAL A 908 39.39 -5.37 -18.92
C VAL A 908 37.90 -5.20 -19.23
N ARG A 909 37.24 -6.25 -19.73
CA ARG A 909 35.80 -6.23 -20.07
C ARG A 909 34.92 -6.69 -18.91
N ASN A 910 35.49 -7.04 -17.75
CA ASN A 910 34.72 -7.40 -16.55
C ASN A 910 33.97 -6.17 -16.01
N SER A 911 32.66 -6.25 -15.80
CA SER A 911 31.97 -5.15 -15.13
C SER A 911 32.29 -5.12 -13.63
N LYS A 912 32.79 -3.98 -13.12
CA LYS A 912 33.10 -3.82 -11.68
C LYS A 912 31.86 -3.98 -10.79
N ILE A 913 30.68 -3.56 -11.26
CA ILE A 913 29.43 -3.67 -10.53
C ILE A 913 28.61 -4.85 -11.08
N LYS A 914 28.23 -5.76 -10.18
CA LYS A 914 27.38 -6.91 -10.49
C LYS A 914 25.99 -6.72 -9.89
N GLN A 915 24.94 -6.85 -10.68
CA GLN A 915 23.57 -6.61 -10.24
C GLN A 915 22.84 -7.91 -9.87
N ILE A 916 22.15 -7.88 -8.74
CA ILE A 916 21.23 -8.93 -8.31
C ILE A 916 19.82 -8.36 -8.42
N ALA A 917 19.04 -8.91 -9.35
CA ALA A 917 17.62 -8.58 -9.55
C ALA A 917 16.74 -9.81 -9.26
N SER A 918 15.42 -9.60 -9.22
CA SER A 918 14.41 -10.61 -8.83
C SER A 918 14.54 -11.96 -9.55
N GLY A 919 14.85 -11.97 -10.85
CA GLY A 919 15.00 -13.20 -11.63
C GLY A 919 16.27 -14.02 -11.35
N ARG A 920 17.26 -13.46 -10.63
CA ARG A 920 18.57 -14.08 -10.33
C ARG A 920 19.32 -14.64 -11.56
N PHE A 921 19.06 -14.10 -12.74
CA PHE A 921 19.69 -14.55 -13.97
C PHE A 921 21.21 -14.40 -13.91
N GLY A 922 21.93 -15.51 -14.17
CA GLY A 922 23.39 -15.54 -14.18
C GLY A 922 24.07 -15.30 -12.83
N VAL A 923 23.33 -15.25 -11.72
CA VAL A 923 23.89 -15.05 -10.38
C VAL A 923 24.52 -16.35 -9.89
N THR A 924 25.85 -16.40 -9.89
CA THR A 924 26.65 -17.56 -9.45
C THR A 924 27.72 -17.13 -8.44
N PRO A 925 28.32 -18.06 -7.66
CA PRO A 925 29.44 -17.72 -6.78
C PRO A 925 30.60 -17.03 -7.50
N GLY A 926 30.98 -17.52 -8.68
CA GLY A 926 32.05 -16.92 -9.50
C GLY A 926 31.71 -15.50 -9.96
N TYR A 927 30.46 -15.28 -10.39
CA TYR A 927 29.93 -13.96 -10.76
C TYR A 927 30.03 -12.98 -9.59
N LEU A 928 29.55 -13.35 -8.40
CA LEU A 928 29.57 -12.47 -7.22
C LEU A 928 30.99 -12.21 -6.69
N ARG A 929 31.88 -13.20 -6.77
CA ARG A 929 33.31 -13.04 -6.41
C ARG A 929 34.10 -12.17 -7.39
N SER A 930 33.61 -11.98 -8.62
CA SER A 930 34.25 -11.11 -9.62
C SER A 930 33.91 -9.62 -9.45
N ALA A 931 32.99 -9.29 -8.54
CA ALA A 931 32.48 -7.95 -8.31
C ALA A 931 33.37 -7.13 -7.36
N LYS A 932 33.48 -5.82 -7.63
CA LYS A 932 33.95 -4.80 -6.68
C LYS A 932 32.79 -4.20 -5.89
N GLU A 933 31.62 -4.09 -6.53
CA GLU A 933 30.37 -3.66 -5.91
C GLU A 933 29.25 -4.62 -6.36
N ILE A 934 28.39 -5.03 -5.44
CA ILE A 934 27.21 -5.85 -5.73
C ILE A 934 25.97 -4.98 -5.52
N GLN A 935 25.20 -4.74 -6.58
CA GLN A 935 24.01 -3.91 -6.54
C GLN A 935 22.74 -4.76 -6.44
N ILE A 936 22.04 -4.67 -5.31
CA ILE A 936 20.69 -5.21 -5.15
C ILE A 936 19.71 -4.25 -5.83
N LYS A 937 19.07 -4.71 -6.91
CA LYS A 937 18.12 -3.91 -7.70
C LYS A 937 16.70 -4.14 -7.23
N LEU A 938 16.18 -3.25 -6.38
CA LEU A 938 14.78 -3.34 -5.97
C LEU A 938 13.82 -2.78 -7.01
N ALA A 939 14.19 -1.66 -7.65
CA ALA A 939 13.37 -1.03 -8.66
C ALA A 939 14.20 -0.27 -9.72
N GLN A 940 13.55 0.17 -10.79
CA GLN A 940 14.11 1.06 -11.80
C GLN A 940 13.09 2.12 -12.23
N GLY A 941 13.54 3.34 -12.52
CA GLY A 941 12.65 4.49 -12.79
C GLY A 941 11.67 4.30 -13.94
N ALA A 942 12.05 3.55 -14.99
CA ALA A 942 11.18 3.30 -16.14
C ALA A 942 9.98 2.39 -15.85
N LYS A 943 10.06 1.54 -14.81
CA LYS A 943 9.00 0.58 -14.46
C LYS A 943 9.10 0.16 -12.98
N PRO A 944 8.87 1.08 -12.06
CA PRO A 944 8.97 0.76 -10.64
C PRO A 944 7.82 -0.16 -10.21
N GLY A 945 8.09 -1.07 -9.27
CA GLY A 945 7.14 -2.09 -8.82
C GLY A 945 6.90 -3.24 -9.81
N GLU A 946 7.73 -3.38 -10.85
CA GLU A 946 7.64 -4.41 -11.89
C GLU A 946 8.97 -5.13 -12.12
N GLY A 947 8.91 -6.30 -12.76
CA GLY A 947 10.07 -7.09 -13.13
C GLY A 947 10.76 -6.64 -14.43
N GLY A 948 12.01 -7.07 -14.59
CA GLY A 948 12.73 -7.08 -15.86
C GLY A 948 11.94 -7.80 -16.97
N GLN A 949 12.09 -7.35 -18.21
CA GLN A 949 11.41 -7.96 -19.36
C GLN A 949 12.41 -8.08 -20.51
N LEU A 950 12.50 -9.27 -21.09
CA LEU A 950 13.27 -9.54 -22.29
C LEU A 950 12.41 -10.36 -23.27
N PRO A 951 12.04 -9.80 -24.44
CA PRO A 951 11.30 -10.53 -25.46
C PRO A 951 12.02 -11.82 -25.89
N GLY A 952 11.25 -12.88 -26.15
CA GLY A 952 11.80 -14.20 -26.49
C GLY A 952 12.70 -14.19 -27.73
N GLU A 953 12.40 -13.35 -28.72
CA GLU A 953 13.23 -13.15 -29.92
C GLU A 953 14.66 -12.65 -29.61
N LYS A 954 14.88 -12.01 -28.45
CA LYS A 954 16.20 -11.57 -27.99
C LYS A 954 16.90 -12.59 -27.10
N VAL A 955 16.24 -13.69 -26.75
CA VAL A 955 16.81 -14.78 -25.95
C VAL A 955 17.51 -15.76 -26.89
N THR A 956 18.67 -15.33 -27.38
CA THR A 956 19.57 -16.14 -28.20
C THR A 956 20.19 -17.29 -27.39
N GLU A 957 20.87 -18.23 -28.05
CA GLU A 957 21.56 -19.34 -27.36
C GLU A 957 22.59 -18.85 -26.33
N LEU A 958 23.32 -17.77 -26.64
CA LEU A 958 24.25 -17.13 -25.71
C LEU A 958 23.49 -16.63 -24.46
N ILE A 959 22.42 -15.85 -24.66
CA ILE A 959 21.63 -15.30 -23.55
C ILE A 959 20.99 -16.42 -22.73
N ALA A 960 20.46 -17.45 -23.40
CA ALA A 960 19.86 -18.60 -22.75
C ALA A 960 20.87 -19.35 -21.87
N THR A 961 22.10 -19.53 -22.37
CA THR A 961 23.20 -20.15 -21.63
C THR A 961 23.58 -19.33 -20.39
N LEU A 962 23.78 -18.02 -20.55
CA LEU A 962 24.17 -17.13 -19.44
C LEU A 962 23.10 -17.04 -18.35
N ARG A 963 21.82 -17.16 -18.73
CA ARG A 963 20.68 -17.03 -17.82
C ARG A 963 20.13 -18.37 -17.33
N PHE A 964 20.72 -19.50 -17.73
CA PHE A 964 20.25 -20.84 -17.42
C PHE A 964 18.77 -21.05 -17.80
N THR A 965 18.42 -20.66 -19.03
CA THR A 965 17.05 -20.72 -19.56
C THR A 965 17.02 -21.30 -20.98
N VAL A 966 15.86 -21.27 -21.63
CA VAL A 966 15.63 -21.87 -22.96
C VAL A 966 15.65 -20.78 -24.03
N PRO A 967 16.35 -20.97 -25.17
CA PRO A 967 16.31 -20.04 -26.29
C PRO A 967 14.89 -19.76 -26.79
N GLY A 968 14.62 -18.53 -27.21
CA GLY A 968 13.33 -18.11 -27.77
C GLY A 968 12.19 -17.86 -26.76
N VAL A 969 12.39 -18.15 -25.46
CA VAL A 969 11.36 -17.97 -24.43
C VAL A 969 11.42 -16.57 -23.83
N THR A 970 10.31 -15.83 -23.86
CA THR A 970 10.22 -14.50 -23.22
C THR A 970 10.47 -14.59 -21.72
N LEU A 971 11.40 -13.76 -21.23
CA LEU A 971 11.75 -13.69 -19.81
C LEU A 971 11.09 -12.47 -19.17
N ILE A 972 10.11 -12.71 -18.31
CA ILE A 972 9.51 -11.70 -17.44
C ILE A 972 9.95 -12.04 -16.02
N SER A 973 10.83 -11.25 -15.42
CA SER A 973 11.24 -11.47 -14.04
C SER A 973 10.04 -11.26 -13.10
N PRO A 974 9.97 -11.95 -11.95
CA PRO A 974 9.01 -11.59 -10.92
C PRO A 974 9.16 -10.11 -10.53
N PRO A 975 8.08 -9.38 -10.21
CA PRO A 975 8.21 -8.05 -9.65
C PRO A 975 8.99 -8.00 -8.32
N PRO A 976 8.71 -8.87 -7.32
CA PRO A 976 9.46 -8.85 -6.08
C PRO A 976 10.71 -9.73 -6.15
N HIS A 977 11.65 -9.45 -5.25
CA HIS A 977 12.64 -10.42 -4.81
C HIS A 977 11.93 -11.40 -3.85
N HIS A 978 11.83 -12.68 -4.18
CA HIS A 978 11.13 -13.66 -3.32
C HIS A 978 11.86 -13.99 -2.01
N ASP A 979 13.08 -13.48 -1.84
CA ASP A 979 13.90 -13.49 -0.63
C ASP A 979 13.94 -12.11 0.06
N ILE A 980 13.14 -11.13 -0.39
CA ILE A 980 13.00 -9.81 0.25
C ILE A 980 11.52 -9.43 0.30
N TYR A 981 10.85 -9.78 1.41
CA TYR A 981 9.47 -9.35 1.67
C TYR A 981 9.37 -8.26 2.73
N SER A 982 10.48 -7.91 3.36
CA SER A 982 10.58 -6.83 4.34
C SER A 982 12.03 -6.36 4.52
N ILE A 983 12.24 -5.35 5.37
CA ILE A 983 13.57 -4.74 5.58
C ILE A 983 14.60 -5.71 6.19
N GLU A 984 14.18 -6.58 7.08
CA GLU A 984 15.05 -7.60 7.69
C GLU A 984 15.42 -8.71 6.70
N ASP A 985 14.55 -8.98 5.71
CA ASP A 985 14.88 -9.92 4.64
C ASP A 985 15.94 -9.29 3.70
N LEU A 986 15.86 -7.97 3.46
CA LEU A 986 16.94 -7.23 2.79
C LEU A 986 18.25 -7.30 3.61
N ALA A 987 18.18 -7.09 4.93
CA ALA A 987 19.34 -7.19 5.80
C ALA A 987 19.98 -8.59 5.74
N GLN A 988 19.16 -9.64 5.68
CA GLN A 988 19.65 -11.01 5.47
C GLN A 988 20.36 -11.17 4.13
N LEU A 989 19.80 -10.65 3.03
CA LEU A 989 20.47 -10.71 1.73
C LEU A 989 21.79 -9.91 1.73
N VAL A 990 21.83 -8.72 2.35
CA VAL A 990 23.08 -7.96 2.51
C VAL A 990 24.11 -8.79 3.28
N PHE A 991 23.70 -9.45 4.37
CA PHE A 991 24.55 -10.34 5.13
C PHE A 991 25.10 -11.48 4.26
N ASP A 992 24.24 -12.19 3.53
CA ASP A 992 24.62 -13.31 2.67
C ASP A 992 25.66 -12.90 1.61
N LEU A 993 25.49 -11.72 1.01
CA LEU A 993 26.40 -11.20 -0.01
C LEU A 993 27.76 -10.80 0.58
N LYS A 994 27.78 -10.19 1.77
CA LYS A 994 29.03 -9.88 2.48
C LYS A 994 29.75 -11.14 2.96
N GLN A 995 29.03 -12.20 3.33
CA GLN A 995 29.64 -13.49 3.66
C GLN A 995 30.33 -14.12 2.45
N LEU A 996 29.72 -14.03 1.26
CA LEU A 996 30.29 -14.58 0.04
C LEU A 996 31.47 -13.75 -0.48
N ASN A 997 31.33 -12.42 -0.48
CA ASN A 997 32.34 -11.48 -0.94
C ASN A 997 32.54 -10.33 0.06
N PRO A 998 33.42 -10.50 1.07
CA PRO A 998 33.67 -9.47 2.09
C PRO A 998 34.36 -8.22 1.55
N ASP A 999 34.98 -8.30 0.37
CA ASP A 999 35.69 -7.18 -0.27
C ASP A 999 34.75 -6.29 -1.11
N ALA A 1000 33.52 -6.76 -1.38
CA ALA A 1000 32.59 -6.02 -2.23
C ALA A 1000 31.72 -5.06 -1.43
N THR A 1001 31.58 -3.84 -1.94
CA THR A 1001 30.58 -2.87 -1.48
C THR A 1001 29.18 -3.35 -1.88
N ILE A 1002 28.22 -3.33 -0.96
CA ILE A 1002 26.82 -3.66 -1.26
C ILE A 1002 26.03 -2.37 -1.50
N SER A 1003 25.50 -2.21 -2.70
CA SER A 1003 24.62 -1.09 -3.05
C SER A 1003 23.17 -1.52 -3.21
N VAL A 1004 22.23 -0.65 -2.84
CA VAL A 1004 20.80 -0.89 -3.03
C VAL A 1004 20.22 0.18 -3.95
N LYS A 1005 19.64 -0.25 -5.06
CA LYS A 1005 19.02 0.63 -6.06
C LYS A 1005 17.53 0.78 -5.78
N LEU A 1006 17.16 2.00 -5.40
CA LEU A 1006 15.80 2.48 -5.13
C LEU A 1006 15.35 3.42 -6.25
N VAL A 1007 14.06 3.75 -6.27
CA VAL A 1007 13.49 4.76 -7.18
C VAL A 1007 12.88 5.89 -6.37
N SER A 1008 13.03 7.11 -6.85
CA SER A 1008 12.49 8.30 -6.19
C SER A 1008 10.96 8.27 -6.12
N THR A 1009 10.43 8.46 -4.92
CA THR A 1009 9.00 8.64 -4.59
C THR A 1009 8.93 9.21 -3.17
N GLU A 1010 7.79 9.79 -2.79
CA GLU A 1010 7.58 10.21 -1.40
C GLU A 1010 7.82 9.05 -0.43
N GLY A 1011 8.63 9.30 0.62
CA GLY A 1011 9.02 8.29 1.60
C GLY A 1011 10.32 7.53 1.29
N VAL A 1012 10.97 7.75 0.14
CA VAL A 1012 12.26 7.10 -0.19
C VAL A 1012 13.35 7.36 0.85
N GLY A 1013 13.35 8.54 1.50
CA GLY A 1013 14.30 8.85 2.58
C GLY A 1013 14.14 7.95 3.82
N THR A 1014 12.90 7.63 4.19
CA THR A 1014 12.61 6.66 5.27
C THR A 1014 13.10 5.27 4.89
N ILE A 1015 12.85 4.84 3.65
CA ILE A 1015 13.34 3.54 3.17
C ILE A 1015 14.88 3.51 3.16
N ALA A 1016 15.53 4.59 2.71
CA ALA A 1016 16.97 4.71 2.67
C ALA A 1016 17.60 4.59 4.09
N ALA A 1017 16.97 5.17 5.11
CA ALA A 1017 17.40 5.00 6.50
C ALA A 1017 17.33 3.53 6.94
N GLY A 1018 16.24 2.82 6.61
CA GLY A 1018 16.12 1.38 6.84
C GLY A 1018 17.22 0.58 6.11
N VAL A 1019 17.47 0.89 4.84
CA VAL A 1019 18.51 0.26 4.02
C VAL A 1019 19.91 0.46 4.63
N ALA A 1020 20.21 1.64 5.16
CA ALA A 1020 21.45 1.91 5.88
C ALA A 1020 21.55 1.06 7.17
N LYS A 1021 20.45 0.95 7.93
CA LYS A 1021 20.38 0.07 9.12
C LYS A 1021 20.49 -1.43 8.78
N ALA A 1022 20.18 -1.79 7.53
CA ALA A 1022 20.39 -3.13 6.98
C ALA A 1022 21.84 -3.36 6.48
N TYR A 1023 22.77 -2.47 6.83
CA TYR A 1023 24.21 -2.55 6.53
C TYR A 1023 24.58 -2.45 5.05
N ALA A 1024 23.72 -1.86 4.21
CA ALA A 1024 24.12 -1.48 2.85
C ALA A 1024 25.17 -0.36 2.90
N ASP A 1025 26.17 -0.45 2.04
CA ASP A 1025 27.30 0.50 2.01
C ASP A 1025 27.01 1.71 1.11
N LYS A 1026 26.11 1.55 0.13
CA LYS A 1026 25.74 2.61 -0.82
C LYS A 1026 24.25 2.52 -1.20
N ILE A 1027 23.62 3.67 -1.41
CA ILE A 1027 22.23 3.76 -1.85
C ILE A 1027 22.20 4.52 -3.16
N ILE A 1028 21.56 3.95 -4.18
CA ILE A 1028 21.35 4.58 -5.48
C ILE A 1028 19.88 4.98 -5.58
N VAL A 1029 19.60 6.26 -5.80
CA VAL A 1029 18.24 6.75 -6.08
C VAL A 1029 18.16 6.99 -7.59
N SER A 1030 17.31 6.22 -8.26
CA SER A 1030 17.02 6.34 -9.70
C SER A 1030 15.81 7.19 -9.98
#